data_AF-A0A5S3RQX4-F1
#
_entry.id   AF-A0A5S3RQX4-F1
#
_cell.length_a   1.000
_cell.length_b   1.000
_cell.length_c   1.000
_cell.angle_alpha   90.00
_cell.angle_beta   90.00
_cell.angle_gamma   90.00
#
_symmetry.space_group_name_H-M   'P 1'
#
loop_
_entity.id
_entity.type
_entity.pdbx_description
1 polymer ?
#
loop_
_entity_poly.entity_id
_entity_poly.type
_entity_poly.pdbx_seq_one_letter_code
_entity_poly.pdbx_strand_id
1 'polypeptide(L)'
;MTFLSWFKKLSLAAATALLVSCASTPYEFTQSANYSHRVKFLVMHYTAIDYEKSMRVLVEEGGLSAHYLLPESNDPSYPEDELKVIQLVDEHDRAWHAGRSYWQGREDLNDQSIGIEIVNVPTCHYPEVKPEVHLENDASKLCIFPDYDAKQMALLIELSKGILERNPDIGPTQVVGHSDIAPTRKNDPGPRFPWYQLYQAGIGAWYDSDTVDKYWQQFSVVKPSIGLMQKALRAYGYDIHATNQLDPQTLDTLSAFQMHFLPWHVSGNADARSAAVLFALMEKYFPKKAAKLMLQYQQQQTTPEPIVKPLANAQVVMQIPNPNPSSRTFVNDRGTFKAYKGRGHIIIENNTATSADIFINGEKINIAQPLTANKLYEYSLSKRTHNGVNTFKVANVQPEGASLTLRFPYPTLATTPAKKNAFKQVDSLINQEIAQGFPGAVLAVIKDGQLVKLSHYGDAKKYQADGSLLSQPQPMKSDTLFDIASNSKMFATNLALMKLASEGKVDVEKPLFYYLPEFRGAGREQRLVKDLLTHSAGYPAVVDFHRKDNKFGERFFSQNSLRTKNLLLTGVPFVAGRNVKHLYSDIDYMLLGVLVERLSGQSLDNYVEGQIYQPLGLSHTLYNPLQKGFTKNQIAATELQGNTRGGRIDFDNVRTDVLQGQVHDEKAFYALGGVAGHAGLFSTGQDLSVLAQLLLNRGGYGDKQMFTPQVLEQFIGPQASDESYGLGWRRAGHGALKWHFGPYASEQAYGHTGWTGTVTVIDPVYDLAIVLLTNTRHSPIEGSEKHYEFVGKKFETGKYGSIISLIYEAILNKQ
;
A
#
# COMPACT_ATOMS: atom_id res chain seq x y z
N MET A 1 -38.05 -62.42 -56.71
CA MET A 1 -38.57 -63.80 -56.76
C MET A 1 -38.53 -64.38 -55.34
N THR A 2 -39.68 -64.82 -54.82
CA THR A 2 -39.93 -66.15 -54.21
C THR A 2 -38.72 -67.02 -53.80
N PHE A 3 -38.65 -67.74 -52.66
CA PHE A 3 -39.60 -67.99 -51.53
C PHE A 3 -38.89 -68.77 -50.37
N LEU A 4 -39.65 -69.25 -49.36
CA LEU A 4 -39.28 -70.18 -48.23
C LEU A 4 -38.35 -69.60 -47.12
N SER A 5 -38.38 -70.06 -45.84
CA SER A 5 -39.25 -70.98 -45.07
C SER A 5 -39.09 -70.70 -43.55
N TRP A 6 -40.13 -70.65 -42.68
CA TRP A 6 -40.87 -71.78 -42.04
C TRP A 6 -40.00 -72.66 -41.08
N PHE A 7 -40.41 -73.08 -39.87
CA PHE A 7 -41.64 -72.84 -39.07
C PHE A 7 -41.53 -73.24 -37.57
N LYS A 8 -42.62 -73.02 -36.81
CA LYS A 8 -42.83 -73.13 -35.34
C LYS A 8 -42.72 -74.54 -34.69
N LYS A 9 -42.58 -74.60 -33.35
CA LYS A 9 -43.22 -75.60 -32.45
C LYS A 9 -43.66 -75.02 -31.08
N LEU A 10 -44.60 -75.70 -30.41
CA LEU A 10 -45.36 -75.34 -29.19
C LEU A 10 -45.80 -76.65 -28.47
N SER A 11 -46.24 -76.73 -27.19
CA SER A 11 -46.39 -75.72 -26.11
C SER A 11 -45.53 -76.12 -24.88
N LEU A 12 -45.95 -76.43 -23.63
CA LEU A 12 -47.22 -76.52 -22.87
C LEU A 12 -46.88 -76.54 -21.33
N ALA A 13 -47.83 -76.48 -20.39
CA ALA A 13 -48.37 -75.25 -19.78
C ALA A 13 -48.92 -75.52 -18.34
N ALA A 14 -49.18 -74.44 -17.56
CA ALA A 14 -49.90 -74.37 -16.26
C ALA A 14 -49.17 -74.91 -15.00
N ALA A 15 -49.35 -74.40 -13.76
CA ALA A 15 -50.06 -73.21 -13.19
C ALA A 15 -49.21 -72.67 -11.99
N THR A 16 -49.27 -71.44 -11.47
CA THR A 16 -50.37 -70.57 -10.97
C THR A 16 -50.01 -69.08 -11.16
N ALA A 17 -50.87 -68.13 -11.54
CA ALA A 17 -52.14 -67.62 -10.96
C ALA A 17 -51.96 -66.61 -9.79
N LEU A 18 -52.30 -65.33 -10.07
CA LEU A 18 -52.33 -64.12 -9.19
C LEU A 18 -50.94 -63.64 -8.69
N LEU A 19 -50.59 -62.34 -8.66
CA LEU A 19 -51.38 -61.10 -8.81
C LEU A 19 -50.75 -60.17 -9.87
N VAL A 20 -51.58 -59.53 -10.70
CA VAL A 20 -51.19 -58.33 -11.50
C VAL A 20 -52.19 -57.22 -11.20
N SER A 21 -51.84 -56.35 -10.25
CA SER A 21 -52.66 -55.19 -9.87
C SER A 21 -52.28 -53.96 -10.70
N CYS A 22 -52.59 -53.98 -12.00
CA CYS A 22 -52.53 -52.78 -12.84
C CYS A 22 -53.64 -51.80 -12.46
N ALA A 23 -53.43 -51.06 -11.36
CA ALA A 23 -54.31 -49.99 -10.90
C ALA A 23 -54.09 -48.71 -11.74
N SER A 24 -54.36 -48.78 -13.04
CA SER A 24 -54.37 -47.62 -13.93
C SER A 24 -55.58 -46.75 -13.60
N THR A 25 -55.37 -45.69 -12.80
CA THR A 25 -56.39 -44.67 -12.55
C THR A 25 -56.72 -43.93 -13.85
N PRO A 26 -57.98 -43.96 -14.34
CA PRO A 26 -58.36 -43.23 -15.54
C PRO A 26 -58.54 -41.74 -15.21
N TYR A 27 -57.48 -40.96 -15.36
CA TYR A 27 -57.56 -39.50 -15.39
C TYR A 27 -57.48 -39.01 -16.85
N GLU A 28 -58.29 -37.99 -17.18
CA GLU A 28 -58.22 -37.34 -18.48
C GLU A 28 -57.15 -36.25 -18.44
N PHE A 29 -56.05 -36.45 -19.18
CA PHE A 29 -54.95 -35.50 -19.20
C PHE A 29 -55.22 -34.36 -20.20
N THR A 30 -55.43 -33.15 -19.68
CA THR A 30 -55.46 -31.91 -20.47
C THR A 30 -54.30 -31.02 -20.04
N GLN A 31 -53.37 -30.76 -20.96
CA GLN A 31 -52.23 -29.88 -20.70
C GLN A 31 -52.70 -28.42 -20.55
N SER A 32 -52.46 -27.82 -19.38
CA SER A 32 -52.63 -26.37 -19.17
C SER A 32 -51.65 -25.60 -20.04
N ALA A 33 -52.12 -24.54 -20.72
CA ALA A 33 -51.23 -23.58 -21.40
C ALA A 33 -50.35 -22.77 -20.43
N ASN A 34 -50.74 -22.72 -19.14
CA ASN A 34 -49.94 -22.11 -18.07
C ASN A 34 -49.09 -23.20 -17.39
N TYR A 35 -47.98 -23.59 -18.03
CA TYR A 35 -47.00 -24.53 -17.49
C TYR A 35 -45.57 -24.14 -17.92
N SER A 36 -44.56 -24.80 -17.34
CA SER A 36 -43.15 -24.71 -17.77
C SER A 36 -42.39 -25.95 -17.26
N HIS A 37 -41.18 -26.20 -17.77
CA HIS A 37 -40.40 -27.39 -17.42
C HIS A 37 -39.82 -27.30 -16.00
N ARG A 38 -39.60 -28.46 -15.34
CA ARG A 38 -39.10 -28.52 -13.95
C ARG A 38 -37.64 -28.05 -13.84
N VAL A 39 -36.80 -28.49 -14.77
CA VAL A 39 -35.39 -28.08 -14.83
C VAL A 39 -35.30 -26.62 -15.29
N LYS A 40 -34.57 -25.80 -14.53
CA LYS A 40 -34.37 -24.36 -14.78
C LYS A 40 -32.90 -23.94 -14.83
N PHE A 41 -31.96 -24.81 -14.45
CA PHE A 41 -30.53 -24.52 -14.47
C PHE A 41 -29.69 -25.69 -14.99
N LEU A 42 -28.50 -25.37 -15.49
CA LEU A 42 -27.45 -26.33 -15.83
C LEU A 42 -26.20 -25.99 -15.02
N VAL A 43 -25.75 -26.90 -14.16
CA VAL A 43 -24.65 -26.67 -13.21
C VAL A 43 -23.42 -27.46 -13.64
N MET A 44 -22.30 -26.76 -13.82
CA MET A 44 -20.99 -27.31 -14.12
C MET A 44 -20.18 -27.49 -12.83
N HIS A 45 -19.55 -28.65 -12.68
CA HIS A 45 -18.73 -29.01 -11.52
C HIS A 45 -17.33 -29.46 -11.97
N TYR A 46 -16.43 -29.69 -11.01
CA TYR A 46 -15.34 -30.65 -11.17
C TYR A 46 -15.37 -31.68 -10.04
N THR A 47 -14.80 -32.84 -10.31
CA THR A 47 -14.72 -33.94 -9.34
C THR A 47 -13.60 -33.75 -8.30
N ALA A 48 -12.52 -33.03 -8.66
CA ALA A 48 -11.25 -32.93 -7.92
C ALA A 48 -10.53 -34.27 -7.62
N ILE A 49 -11.01 -35.37 -8.20
CA ILE A 49 -10.51 -36.74 -8.07
C ILE A 49 -10.59 -37.44 -9.42
N ASP A 50 -9.74 -38.45 -9.63
CA ASP A 50 -9.75 -39.29 -10.83
C ASP A 50 -11.08 -40.02 -11.06
N TYR A 51 -11.27 -40.51 -12.28
CA TYR A 51 -12.48 -41.14 -12.80
C TYR A 51 -12.95 -42.33 -11.96
N GLU A 52 -12.06 -43.24 -11.55
CA GLU A 52 -12.43 -44.40 -10.72
C GLU A 52 -13.02 -43.95 -9.36
N LYS A 53 -12.40 -42.98 -8.69
CA LYS A 53 -12.93 -42.41 -7.44
C LYS A 53 -14.21 -41.61 -7.69
N SER A 54 -14.30 -40.90 -8.82
CA SER A 54 -15.50 -40.15 -9.21
C SER A 54 -16.70 -41.09 -9.40
N MET A 55 -16.54 -42.19 -10.12
CA MET A 55 -17.55 -43.23 -10.28
C MET A 55 -17.98 -43.80 -8.91
N ARG A 56 -17.02 -44.12 -8.03
CA ARG A 56 -17.34 -44.65 -6.69
C ARG A 56 -18.14 -43.67 -5.83
N VAL A 57 -17.76 -42.40 -5.80
CA VAL A 57 -18.40 -41.35 -4.96
C VAL A 57 -19.73 -40.85 -5.54
N LEU A 58 -19.97 -41.02 -6.84
CA LEU A 58 -21.23 -40.60 -7.49
C LEU A 58 -22.24 -41.73 -7.68
N VAL A 59 -21.87 -42.99 -7.41
CA VAL A 59 -22.70 -44.19 -7.62
C VAL A 59 -22.77 -45.11 -6.40
N GLU A 60 -21.66 -45.37 -5.71
CA GLU A 60 -21.54 -46.44 -4.70
C GLU A 60 -21.51 -45.93 -3.24
N GLU A 61 -20.85 -44.79 -3.00
CA GLU A 61 -20.57 -44.28 -1.65
C GLU A 61 -20.98 -42.79 -1.48
N GLY A 62 -21.39 -42.41 -0.26
CA GLY A 62 -21.40 -41.00 0.18
C GLY A 62 -22.69 -40.18 -0.04
N GLY A 63 -23.62 -40.62 -0.88
CA GLY A 63 -24.93 -39.97 -1.03
C GLY A 63 -24.93 -38.64 -1.81
N LEU A 64 -23.86 -38.37 -2.54
CA LEU A 64 -23.80 -37.34 -3.59
C LEU A 64 -24.04 -38.02 -4.95
N SER A 65 -24.54 -37.29 -5.94
CA SER A 65 -24.67 -37.78 -7.31
C SER A 65 -24.84 -36.63 -8.30
N ALA A 66 -24.52 -36.88 -9.56
CA ALA A 66 -24.72 -35.97 -10.68
C ALA A 66 -25.56 -36.65 -11.78
N HIS A 67 -26.02 -35.89 -12.78
CA HIS A 67 -26.73 -36.47 -13.92
C HIS A 67 -25.74 -37.07 -14.93
N TYR A 68 -24.62 -36.39 -15.15
CA TYR A 68 -23.58 -36.80 -16.10
C TYR A 68 -22.18 -36.71 -15.49
N LEU A 69 -21.28 -37.58 -15.92
CA LEU A 69 -19.84 -37.55 -15.63
C LEU A 69 -19.04 -37.57 -16.95
N LEU A 70 -18.03 -36.70 -17.06
CA LEU A 70 -17.14 -36.59 -18.21
C LEU A 70 -15.66 -36.92 -17.86
N PRO A 71 -15.08 -38.01 -18.37
CA PRO A 71 -13.66 -38.37 -18.18
C PRO A 71 -12.71 -37.46 -18.97
N GLU A 72 -11.41 -37.54 -18.71
CA GLU A 72 -10.34 -36.82 -19.45
C GLU A 72 -9.37 -37.80 -20.14
N SER A 73 -8.77 -37.41 -21.29
CA SER A 73 -8.00 -38.31 -22.17
C SER A 73 -6.72 -38.93 -21.56
N ASN A 74 -6.26 -38.44 -20.40
CA ASN A 74 -4.99 -38.86 -19.80
C ASN A 74 -5.15 -39.40 -18.37
N ASP A 75 -6.38 -39.63 -17.90
CA ASP A 75 -6.64 -40.25 -16.60
C ASP A 75 -6.27 -41.76 -16.65
N PRO A 76 -5.27 -42.23 -15.87
CA PRO A 76 -4.87 -43.64 -15.88
C PRO A 76 -5.92 -44.61 -15.31
N SER A 77 -7.00 -44.08 -14.73
CA SER A 77 -8.10 -44.85 -14.15
C SER A 77 -9.34 -44.95 -15.07
N TYR A 78 -9.36 -44.23 -16.20
CA TYR A 78 -10.41 -44.37 -17.21
C TYR A 78 -10.10 -45.57 -18.14
N PRO A 79 -11.01 -46.56 -18.29
CA PRO A 79 -10.67 -47.85 -18.89
C PRO A 79 -10.82 -47.95 -20.42
N GLU A 80 -11.17 -46.86 -21.13
CA GLU A 80 -11.51 -46.88 -22.56
C GLU A 80 -10.61 -45.93 -23.37
N ASP A 81 -10.20 -46.32 -24.58
CA ASP A 81 -9.37 -45.48 -25.48
C ASP A 81 -10.09 -44.19 -25.96
N GLU A 82 -11.42 -44.18 -25.92
CA GLU A 82 -12.27 -43.06 -26.34
C GLU A 82 -13.11 -42.54 -25.18
N LEU A 83 -13.11 -41.21 -24.99
CA LEU A 83 -13.95 -40.54 -24.01
C LEU A 83 -15.42 -40.65 -24.39
N LYS A 84 -16.24 -41.02 -23.41
CA LYS A 84 -17.70 -41.17 -23.52
C LYS A 84 -18.34 -40.38 -22.40
N VAL A 85 -19.53 -39.82 -22.65
CA VAL A 85 -20.35 -39.24 -21.58
C VAL A 85 -21.03 -40.38 -20.83
N ILE A 86 -20.88 -40.43 -19.51
CA ILE A 86 -21.58 -41.39 -18.66
C ILE A 86 -22.79 -40.69 -18.06
N GLN A 87 -23.99 -41.24 -18.25
CA GLN A 87 -25.18 -40.80 -17.53
C GLN A 87 -25.32 -41.62 -16.24
N LEU A 88 -25.45 -40.94 -15.10
CA LEU A 88 -25.55 -41.54 -13.77
C LEU A 88 -26.96 -41.42 -13.18
N VAL A 89 -27.72 -40.39 -13.55
CA VAL A 89 -29.12 -40.15 -13.15
C VAL A 89 -29.92 -39.65 -14.36
N ASP A 90 -31.20 -40.04 -14.47
CA ASP A 90 -32.11 -39.57 -15.51
C ASP A 90 -32.45 -38.08 -15.32
N GLU A 91 -32.61 -37.30 -16.40
CA GLU A 91 -32.94 -35.86 -16.33
C GLU A 91 -34.30 -35.56 -15.69
N HIS A 92 -35.19 -36.55 -15.58
CA HIS A 92 -36.47 -36.43 -14.87
C HIS A 92 -36.35 -36.65 -13.36
N ASP A 93 -35.30 -37.34 -12.92
CA ASP A 93 -35.01 -37.65 -11.52
C ASP A 93 -34.10 -36.60 -10.87
N ARG A 94 -33.88 -36.73 -9.56
CA ARG A 94 -33.03 -35.79 -8.80
C ARG A 94 -31.67 -36.38 -8.50
N ALA A 95 -30.62 -35.76 -9.01
CA ALA A 95 -29.26 -35.93 -8.53
C ALA A 95 -28.93 -34.98 -7.35
N TRP A 96 -27.92 -35.33 -6.54
CA TRP A 96 -27.55 -34.63 -5.30
C TRP A 96 -26.23 -33.83 -5.40
N HIS A 97 -26.05 -33.06 -6.48
CA HIS A 97 -24.79 -32.36 -6.78
C HIS A 97 -24.68 -30.98 -6.10
N ALA A 98 -25.72 -30.15 -6.17
CA ALA A 98 -25.65 -28.75 -5.72
C ALA A 98 -25.61 -28.63 -4.19
N GLY A 99 -26.40 -29.44 -3.47
CA GLY A 99 -26.57 -29.30 -2.01
C GLY A 99 -27.18 -27.93 -1.64
N ARG A 100 -26.86 -27.38 -0.45
CA ARG A 100 -27.28 -26.01 -0.10
C ARG A 100 -26.72 -25.02 -1.13
N SER A 101 -27.61 -24.41 -1.88
CA SER A 101 -27.32 -23.61 -3.07
C SER A 101 -28.41 -22.57 -3.29
N TYR A 102 -28.09 -21.47 -3.97
CA TYR A 102 -29.04 -20.44 -4.38
C TYR A 102 -28.65 -19.83 -5.73
N TRP A 103 -29.63 -19.58 -6.59
CA TRP A 103 -29.45 -18.73 -7.77
C TRP A 103 -30.74 -18.00 -8.15
N GLN A 104 -30.64 -16.71 -8.48
CA GLN A 104 -31.71 -15.87 -9.05
C GLN A 104 -33.06 -15.90 -8.29
N GLY A 105 -33.04 -16.14 -6.97
CA GLY A 105 -34.24 -16.19 -6.13
C GLY A 105 -34.81 -17.59 -5.93
N ARG A 106 -34.04 -18.64 -6.24
CA ARG A 106 -34.35 -20.04 -5.93
C ARG A 106 -33.28 -20.62 -5.02
N GLU A 107 -33.70 -21.50 -4.12
CA GLU A 107 -32.87 -22.28 -3.21
C GLU A 107 -32.97 -23.78 -3.58
N ASP A 108 -32.11 -24.62 -3.02
CA ASP A 108 -32.09 -26.09 -3.17
C ASP A 108 -32.13 -26.58 -4.63
N LEU A 109 -31.16 -26.13 -5.43
CA LEU A 109 -31.13 -26.30 -6.89
C LEU A 109 -31.13 -27.76 -7.38
N ASN A 110 -30.77 -28.74 -6.53
CA ASN A 110 -30.94 -30.17 -6.82
C ASN A 110 -32.34 -30.50 -7.40
N ASP A 111 -33.39 -29.84 -6.90
CA ASP A 111 -34.77 -30.11 -7.31
C ASP A 111 -35.13 -29.58 -8.71
N GLN A 112 -34.28 -28.74 -9.32
CA GLN A 112 -34.58 -27.93 -10.51
C GLN A 112 -33.37 -27.72 -11.44
N SER A 113 -32.34 -28.56 -11.37
CA SER A 113 -31.15 -28.42 -12.22
C SER A 113 -30.57 -29.74 -12.68
N ILE A 114 -29.90 -29.72 -13.83
CA ILE A 114 -29.06 -30.80 -14.33
C ILE A 114 -27.62 -30.49 -13.93
N GLY A 115 -26.90 -31.50 -13.45
CA GLY A 115 -25.53 -31.38 -12.93
C GLY A 115 -24.58 -32.23 -13.77
N ILE A 116 -23.53 -31.60 -14.29
CA ILE A 116 -22.46 -32.26 -15.05
C ILE A 116 -21.18 -32.23 -14.21
N GLU A 117 -20.72 -33.40 -13.80
CA GLU A 117 -19.41 -33.63 -13.20
C GLU A 117 -18.35 -33.83 -14.28
N ILE A 118 -17.18 -33.27 -14.05
CA ILE A 118 -16.10 -33.21 -15.05
C ILE A 118 -14.80 -33.59 -14.35
N VAL A 119 -14.15 -34.66 -14.82
CA VAL A 119 -12.89 -35.14 -14.25
C VAL A 119 -11.81 -34.11 -14.52
N ASN A 120 -11.38 -33.43 -13.46
CA ASN A 120 -10.27 -32.47 -13.45
C ASN A 120 -9.75 -32.36 -12.02
N VAL A 121 -8.43 -32.50 -11.83
CA VAL A 121 -7.79 -32.68 -10.52
C VAL A 121 -6.83 -31.50 -10.20
N PRO A 122 -7.25 -30.50 -9.40
CA PRO A 122 -6.40 -29.39 -9.00
C PRO A 122 -5.38 -29.81 -7.91
N THR A 123 -4.10 -29.47 -8.12
CA THR A 123 -3.04 -29.72 -7.13
C THR A 123 -3.00 -28.59 -6.12
N CYS A 124 -3.32 -28.85 -4.84
CA CYS A 124 -3.32 -27.84 -3.79
C CYS A 124 -2.31 -28.11 -2.68
N HIS A 125 -1.51 -27.09 -2.35
CA HIS A 125 -0.56 -27.10 -1.24
C HIS A 125 -1.13 -26.35 -0.03
N TYR A 126 -0.90 -26.91 1.16
CA TYR A 126 -1.30 -26.35 2.45
C TYR A 126 -0.06 -25.98 3.29
N PRO A 127 -0.11 -24.94 4.13
CA PRO A 127 0.95 -24.65 5.10
C PRO A 127 1.01 -25.74 6.19
N GLU A 128 2.18 -25.89 6.84
CA GLU A 128 2.41 -26.95 7.85
C GLU A 128 1.55 -26.81 9.11
N VAL A 129 1.07 -25.60 9.42
CA VAL A 129 0.15 -25.34 10.53
C VAL A 129 -1.27 -25.64 10.07
N LYS A 130 -1.77 -26.83 10.43
CA LYS A 130 -3.14 -27.28 10.11
C LYS A 130 -4.18 -26.48 10.91
N PRO A 131 -5.15 -25.81 10.26
CA PRO A 131 -6.37 -25.36 10.95
C PRO A 131 -7.28 -26.57 11.27
N GLU A 132 -8.11 -26.47 12.31
CA GLU A 132 -9.03 -27.54 12.73
C GLU A 132 -10.22 -27.75 11.77
N VAL A 133 -10.44 -26.83 10.83
CA VAL A 133 -11.50 -26.90 9.82
C VAL A 133 -10.92 -26.61 8.44
N HIS A 134 -11.08 -27.55 7.51
CA HIS A 134 -10.75 -27.33 6.10
C HIS A 134 -11.93 -26.68 5.37
N LEU A 135 -11.73 -25.47 4.83
CA LEU A 135 -12.63 -24.81 3.88
C LEU A 135 -12.04 -24.92 2.47
N GLU A 136 -12.86 -25.14 1.45
CA GLU A 136 -12.36 -25.21 0.07
C GLU A 136 -11.71 -23.88 -0.38
N ASN A 137 -12.20 -22.75 0.14
CA ASN A 137 -11.79 -21.36 -0.11
C ASN A 137 -10.77 -20.80 0.90
N ASP A 138 -10.02 -21.63 1.62
CA ASP A 138 -8.98 -21.18 2.55
C ASP A 138 -7.93 -20.32 1.82
N ALA A 139 -7.82 -19.03 2.20
CA ALA A 139 -6.89 -18.08 1.57
C ALA A 139 -5.40 -18.36 1.84
N SER A 140 -5.07 -19.34 2.69
CA SER A 140 -3.70 -19.85 2.89
C SER A 140 -3.33 -21.02 1.96
N LYS A 141 -4.31 -21.60 1.27
CA LYS A 141 -4.18 -22.75 0.37
C LYS A 141 -3.74 -22.30 -1.03
N LEU A 142 -2.64 -22.84 -1.54
CA LEU A 142 -2.16 -22.55 -2.89
C LEU A 142 -2.56 -23.67 -3.85
N CYS A 143 -3.61 -23.45 -4.64
CA CYS A 143 -4.07 -24.38 -5.68
C CYS A 143 -3.53 -24.03 -7.07
N ILE A 144 -3.08 -25.07 -7.79
CA ILE A 144 -2.78 -25.07 -9.21
C ILE A 144 -3.88 -25.86 -9.91
N PHE A 145 -4.69 -25.17 -10.69
CA PHE A 145 -5.74 -25.76 -11.53
C PHE A 145 -5.14 -26.04 -12.92
N PRO A 146 -5.23 -27.26 -13.46
CA PRO A 146 -4.82 -27.55 -14.83
C PRO A 146 -5.89 -27.12 -15.84
N ASP A 147 -5.54 -27.18 -17.12
CA ASP A 147 -6.45 -26.87 -18.23
C ASP A 147 -7.32 -28.09 -18.56
N TYR A 148 -8.60 -27.86 -18.85
CA TYR A 148 -9.53 -28.93 -19.25
C TYR A 148 -9.17 -29.52 -20.62
N ASP A 149 -9.34 -30.83 -20.79
CA ASP A 149 -9.02 -31.55 -22.02
C ASP A 149 -9.93 -31.09 -23.19
N ALA A 150 -9.31 -30.78 -24.34
CA ALA A 150 -10.01 -30.36 -25.54
C ALA A 150 -11.03 -31.40 -26.06
N LYS A 151 -10.79 -32.72 -25.88
CA LYS A 151 -11.78 -33.75 -26.22
C LYS A 151 -12.97 -33.75 -25.25
N GLN A 152 -12.67 -33.70 -23.95
CA GLN A 152 -13.66 -33.59 -22.87
C GLN A 152 -14.56 -32.36 -23.06
N MET A 153 -13.98 -31.20 -23.41
CA MET A 153 -14.72 -29.97 -23.68
C MET A 153 -15.57 -30.02 -24.97
N ALA A 154 -15.17 -30.81 -25.97
CA ALA A 154 -16.02 -31.06 -27.15
C ALA A 154 -17.29 -31.85 -26.77
N LEU A 155 -17.13 -32.93 -25.99
CA LEU A 155 -18.25 -33.72 -25.46
C LEU A 155 -19.17 -32.88 -24.56
N LEU A 156 -18.59 -32.02 -23.71
CA LEU A 156 -19.35 -31.11 -22.84
C LEU A 156 -20.22 -30.16 -23.65
N ILE A 157 -19.70 -29.61 -24.76
CA ILE A 157 -20.43 -28.68 -25.64
C ILE A 157 -21.58 -29.40 -26.37
N GLU A 158 -21.37 -30.63 -26.83
CA GLU A 158 -22.42 -31.45 -27.47
C GLU A 158 -23.53 -31.81 -26.47
N LEU A 159 -23.16 -32.35 -25.31
CA LEU A 159 -24.08 -32.69 -24.22
C LEU A 159 -24.90 -31.47 -23.76
N SER A 160 -24.23 -30.34 -23.50
CA SER A 160 -24.88 -29.10 -23.05
C SER A 160 -25.89 -28.58 -24.07
N LYS A 161 -25.60 -28.69 -25.37
CA LYS A 161 -26.57 -28.31 -26.43
C LYS A 161 -27.81 -29.19 -26.39
N GLY A 162 -27.63 -30.51 -26.30
CA GLY A 162 -28.76 -31.44 -26.17
C GLY A 162 -29.61 -31.17 -24.92
N ILE A 163 -28.98 -30.88 -23.77
CA ILE A 163 -29.69 -30.52 -22.54
C ILE A 163 -30.52 -29.24 -22.72
N LEU A 164 -29.93 -28.18 -23.31
CA LEU A 164 -30.60 -26.90 -23.53
C LEU A 164 -31.71 -26.97 -24.59
N GLU A 165 -31.56 -27.81 -25.62
CA GLU A 165 -32.62 -28.08 -26.61
C GLU A 165 -33.82 -28.81 -25.97
N ARG A 166 -33.57 -29.76 -25.08
CA ARG A 166 -34.63 -30.43 -24.28
C ARG A 166 -35.26 -29.52 -23.23
N ASN A 167 -34.54 -28.52 -22.74
CA ASN A 167 -34.95 -27.64 -21.64
C ASN A 167 -34.87 -26.15 -22.03
N PRO A 168 -35.73 -25.66 -22.96
CA PRO A 168 -35.66 -24.30 -23.50
C PRO A 168 -35.97 -23.18 -22.48
N ASP A 169 -36.40 -23.52 -21.27
CA ASP A 169 -36.54 -22.60 -20.14
C ASP A 169 -35.19 -22.21 -19.51
N ILE A 170 -34.09 -22.92 -19.80
CA ILE A 170 -32.74 -22.63 -19.27
C ILE A 170 -32.11 -21.51 -20.12
N GLY A 171 -32.26 -20.28 -19.66
CA GLY A 171 -31.65 -19.12 -20.30
C GLY A 171 -30.11 -19.05 -20.13
N PRO A 172 -29.42 -18.15 -20.85
CA PRO A 172 -27.96 -17.97 -20.75
C PRO A 172 -27.46 -17.74 -19.33
N THR A 173 -28.22 -17.00 -18.51
CA THR A 173 -27.84 -16.71 -17.12
C THR A 173 -28.15 -17.83 -16.13
N GLN A 174 -28.60 -18.99 -16.62
CA GLN A 174 -28.98 -20.16 -15.85
C GLN A 174 -28.05 -21.36 -16.09
N VAL A 175 -27.00 -21.18 -16.92
CA VAL A 175 -25.84 -22.07 -16.95
C VAL A 175 -24.77 -21.47 -16.02
N VAL A 176 -24.33 -22.23 -15.03
CA VAL A 176 -23.59 -21.74 -13.85
C VAL A 176 -22.58 -22.76 -13.33
N GLY A 177 -21.56 -22.32 -12.60
CA GLY A 177 -20.68 -23.21 -11.83
C GLY A 177 -21.27 -23.54 -10.45
N HIS A 178 -20.77 -24.59 -9.79
CA HIS A 178 -21.13 -24.85 -8.38
C HIS A 178 -20.75 -23.68 -7.48
N SER A 179 -19.61 -23.06 -7.76
CA SER A 179 -19.13 -21.83 -7.13
C SER A 179 -20.05 -20.62 -7.31
N ASP A 180 -20.81 -20.51 -8.40
CA ASP A 180 -21.78 -19.41 -8.55
C ASP A 180 -22.96 -19.56 -7.59
N ILE A 181 -23.40 -20.80 -7.38
CA ILE A 181 -24.60 -21.13 -6.60
C ILE A 181 -24.29 -21.42 -5.12
N ALA A 182 -23.03 -21.61 -4.76
CA ALA A 182 -22.56 -21.84 -3.39
C ALA A 182 -21.19 -21.16 -3.09
N PRO A 183 -21.03 -19.85 -3.37
CA PRO A 183 -19.72 -19.17 -3.42
C PRO A 183 -18.91 -19.23 -2.13
N THR A 184 -19.56 -19.23 -0.96
CA THR A 184 -18.91 -19.31 0.36
C THR A 184 -18.48 -20.73 0.76
N ARG A 185 -18.74 -21.72 -0.09
CA ARG A 185 -18.46 -23.15 0.16
C ARG A 185 -17.68 -23.82 -0.97
N LYS A 186 -17.88 -23.40 -2.22
CA LYS A 186 -17.40 -24.07 -3.43
C LYS A 186 -16.62 -23.14 -4.36
N ASN A 187 -15.63 -23.70 -5.05
CA ASN A 187 -14.82 -23.01 -6.05
C ASN A 187 -14.76 -23.71 -7.42
N ASP A 188 -15.38 -24.88 -7.57
CA ASP A 188 -15.50 -25.57 -8.86
C ASP A 188 -16.54 -24.90 -9.80
N PRO A 189 -16.40 -24.99 -11.14
CA PRO A 189 -15.36 -25.71 -11.90
C PRO A 189 -14.01 -24.96 -12.01
N GLY A 190 -13.80 -23.90 -11.23
CA GLY A 190 -12.50 -23.25 -11.05
C GLY A 190 -12.06 -22.28 -12.17
N PRO A 191 -10.94 -21.57 -11.96
CA PRO A 191 -10.48 -20.46 -12.80
C PRO A 191 -9.93 -20.86 -14.19
N ARG A 192 -9.91 -22.17 -14.51
CA ARG A 192 -9.48 -22.68 -15.83
C ARG A 192 -10.62 -23.24 -16.67
N PHE A 193 -11.86 -23.25 -16.15
CA PHE A 193 -13.01 -23.72 -16.92
C PHE A 193 -13.32 -22.75 -18.09
N PRO A 194 -13.48 -23.25 -19.32
CA PRO A 194 -13.49 -22.41 -20.52
C PRO A 194 -14.88 -21.80 -20.81
N TRP A 195 -15.44 -21.04 -19.87
CA TRP A 195 -16.76 -20.38 -19.99
C TRP A 195 -16.96 -19.63 -21.31
N TYR A 196 -15.94 -18.91 -21.79
CA TYR A 196 -16.03 -18.20 -23.08
C TYR A 196 -16.14 -19.14 -24.29
N GLN A 197 -15.53 -20.33 -24.27
CA GLN A 197 -15.65 -21.33 -25.33
C GLN A 197 -17.07 -21.90 -25.38
N LEU A 198 -17.68 -22.14 -24.22
CA LEU A 198 -19.08 -22.53 -24.11
C LEU A 198 -20.00 -21.42 -24.66
N TYR A 199 -19.77 -20.16 -24.29
CA TYR A 199 -20.51 -19.02 -24.84
C TYR A 199 -20.38 -18.91 -26.36
N GLN A 200 -19.18 -19.06 -26.91
CA GLN A 200 -18.95 -19.08 -28.37
C GLN A 200 -19.69 -20.25 -29.05
N ALA A 201 -19.93 -21.35 -28.35
CA ALA A 201 -20.76 -22.45 -28.83
C ALA A 201 -22.28 -22.24 -28.63
N GLY A 202 -22.71 -21.16 -27.95
CA GLY A 202 -24.11 -20.82 -27.66
C GLY A 202 -24.60 -21.24 -26.27
N ILE A 203 -23.69 -21.63 -25.36
CA ILE A 203 -24.00 -22.15 -24.02
C ILE A 203 -23.63 -21.10 -22.95
N GLY A 204 -24.59 -20.69 -22.13
CA GLY A 204 -24.33 -19.79 -21.00
C GLY A 204 -24.19 -18.30 -21.37
N ALA A 205 -23.86 -17.48 -20.37
CA ALA A 205 -23.81 -16.02 -20.48
C ALA A 205 -22.40 -15.49 -20.71
N TRP A 206 -22.28 -14.38 -21.45
CA TRP A 206 -21.04 -13.60 -21.54
C TRP A 206 -21.34 -12.14 -21.86
N TYR A 207 -20.42 -11.24 -21.51
CA TYR A 207 -20.55 -9.80 -21.74
C TYR A 207 -20.16 -9.40 -23.17
N ASP A 208 -20.50 -8.17 -23.55
CA ASP A 208 -20.02 -7.54 -24.78
C ASP A 208 -18.87 -6.58 -24.47
N SER A 209 -17.71 -6.75 -25.13
CA SER A 209 -16.46 -6.06 -24.80
C SER A 209 -16.60 -4.54 -24.79
N ASP A 210 -17.25 -3.95 -25.79
CA ASP A 210 -17.45 -2.50 -25.91
C ASP A 210 -18.24 -1.93 -24.72
N THR A 211 -19.19 -2.71 -24.20
CA THR A 211 -19.98 -2.35 -23.01
C THR A 211 -19.15 -2.44 -21.73
N VAL A 212 -18.22 -3.39 -21.66
CA VAL A 212 -17.22 -3.44 -20.58
C VAL A 212 -16.29 -2.24 -20.65
N ASP A 213 -15.75 -1.88 -21.82
CA ASP A 213 -14.84 -0.74 -21.94
C ASP A 213 -15.53 0.60 -21.62
N LYS A 214 -16.78 0.79 -22.05
CA LYS A 214 -17.69 1.86 -21.62
C LYS A 214 -17.76 2.00 -20.09
N TYR A 215 -18.09 0.91 -19.38
CA TYR A 215 -18.20 0.93 -17.92
C TYR A 215 -16.83 1.01 -17.22
N TRP A 216 -15.79 0.42 -17.80
CA TRP A 216 -14.43 0.41 -17.27
C TRP A 216 -13.79 1.80 -17.29
N GLN A 217 -14.03 2.58 -18.36
CA GLN A 217 -13.67 4.00 -18.41
C GLN A 217 -14.38 4.77 -17.28
N GLN A 218 -15.70 4.58 -17.12
CA GLN A 218 -16.49 5.28 -16.10
C GLN A 218 -16.07 4.92 -14.67
N PHE A 219 -15.92 3.63 -14.37
CA PHE A 219 -15.62 3.11 -13.03
C PHE A 219 -14.14 3.19 -12.64
N SER A 220 -13.24 3.41 -13.61
CA SER A 220 -11.83 3.73 -13.31
C SER A 220 -11.63 5.17 -12.83
N VAL A 221 -12.58 6.08 -13.09
CA VAL A 221 -12.55 7.45 -12.55
C VAL A 221 -13.17 7.51 -11.15
N VAL A 222 -14.36 6.91 -10.96
CA VAL A 222 -14.97 6.76 -9.64
C VAL A 222 -15.46 5.31 -9.48
N LYS A 223 -14.88 4.55 -8.55
CA LYS A 223 -15.29 3.15 -8.37
C LYS A 223 -16.68 3.08 -7.72
N PRO A 224 -17.60 2.20 -8.19
CA PRO A 224 -18.82 1.85 -7.46
C PRO A 224 -18.54 1.46 -6.00
N SER A 225 -19.41 1.91 -5.10
CA SER A 225 -19.35 1.53 -3.69
C SER A 225 -19.57 0.03 -3.50
N ILE A 226 -19.01 -0.54 -2.43
CA ILE A 226 -19.16 -1.98 -2.13
C ILE A 226 -20.65 -2.35 -2.00
N GLY A 227 -21.45 -1.50 -1.36
CA GLY A 227 -22.91 -1.67 -1.28
C GLY A 227 -23.62 -1.67 -2.64
N LEU A 228 -23.10 -0.96 -3.64
CA LEU A 228 -23.65 -1.01 -5.00
C LEU A 228 -23.19 -2.28 -5.74
N MET A 229 -21.95 -2.72 -5.54
CA MET A 229 -21.44 -4.00 -6.07
C MET A 229 -22.24 -5.20 -5.53
N GLN A 230 -22.47 -5.26 -4.21
CA GLN A 230 -23.28 -6.29 -3.57
C GLN A 230 -24.72 -6.31 -4.14
N LYS A 231 -25.34 -5.13 -4.29
CA LYS A 231 -26.66 -5.01 -4.95
C LYS A 231 -26.64 -5.49 -6.39
N ALA A 232 -25.57 -5.24 -7.15
CA ALA A 232 -25.44 -5.68 -8.54
C ALA A 232 -25.26 -7.20 -8.65
N LEU A 233 -24.43 -7.81 -7.80
CA LEU A 233 -24.24 -9.28 -7.72
C LEU A 233 -25.57 -9.98 -7.35
N ARG A 234 -26.26 -9.51 -6.31
CA ARG A 234 -27.59 -10.01 -5.92
C ARG A 234 -28.64 -9.81 -7.02
N ALA A 235 -28.53 -8.73 -7.79
CA ALA A 235 -29.42 -8.45 -8.91
C ALA A 235 -29.12 -9.31 -10.15
N TYR A 236 -27.90 -9.84 -10.30
CA TYR A 236 -27.51 -10.77 -11.36
C TYR A 236 -27.92 -12.22 -11.04
N GLY A 237 -27.58 -12.72 -9.84
CA GLY A 237 -27.96 -14.07 -9.43
C GLY A 237 -27.52 -14.56 -8.04
N TYR A 238 -26.45 -13.98 -7.47
CA TYR A 238 -25.75 -14.55 -6.30
C TYR A 238 -26.48 -14.45 -4.94
N ASP A 239 -26.09 -15.32 -4.00
CA ASP A 239 -26.53 -15.25 -2.60
C ASP A 239 -25.70 -14.29 -1.75
N ILE A 240 -26.00 -12.99 -1.86
CA ILE A 240 -25.25 -11.93 -1.18
C ILE A 240 -26.15 -10.81 -0.66
N HIS A 241 -25.86 -10.33 0.55
CA HIS A 241 -26.55 -9.22 1.20
C HIS A 241 -25.74 -7.92 1.14
N ALA A 242 -26.41 -6.78 0.99
CA ALA A 242 -25.77 -5.47 0.85
C ALA A 242 -25.38 -4.84 2.20
N THR A 243 -24.27 -5.30 2.79
CA THR A 243 -23.72 -4.77 4.06
C THR A 243 -22.97 -3.43 3.90
N ASN A 244 -22.58 -3.07 2.68
CA ASN A 244 -21.70 -1.96 2.31
C ASN A 244 -20.23 -2.14 2.75
N GLN A 245 -19.86 -3.28 3.32
CA GLN A 245 -18.49 -3.61 3.73
C GLN A 245 -17.88 -4.69 2.82
N LEU A 246 -16.56 -4.72 2.70
CA LEU A 246 -15.85 -5.80 1.99
C LEU A 246 -15.69 -6.99 2.96
N ASP A 247 -16.80 -7.67 3.20
CA ASP A 247 -16.94 -8.83 4.10
C ASP A 247 -16.67 -10.17 3.37
N PRO A 248 -16.57 -11.31 4.09
CA PRO A 248 -16.25 -12.60 3.47
C PRO A 248 -17.22 -13.02 2.36
N GLN A 249 -18.54 -12.89 2.55
CA GLN A 249 -19.53 -13.18 1.49
C GLN A 249 -19.24 -12.37 0.21
N THR A 250 -18.74 -11.13 0.33
CA THR A 250 -18.43 -10.29 -0.82
C THR A 250 -17.16 -10.74 -1.53
N LEU A 251 -16.11 -11.11 -0.77
CA LEU A 251 -14.87 -11.66 -1.31
C LEU A 251 -15.11 -12.99 -2.03
N ASP A 252 -15.85 -13.91 -1.41
CA ASP A 252 -16.20 -15.22 -1.95
C ASP A 252 -17.05 -15.09 -3.23
N THR A 253 -18.12 -14.27 -3.18
CA THR A 253 -19.00 -14.05 -4.33
C THR A 253 -18.26 -13.38 -5.49
N LEU A 254 -17.35 -12.44 -5.22
CA LEU A 254 -16.52 -11.83 -6.25
C LEU A 254 -15.48 -12.81 -6.81
N SER A 255 -14.96 -13.73 -6.00
CA SER A 255 -14.08 -14.80 -6.46
C SER A 255 -14.81 -15.73 -7.44
N ALA A 256 -16.01 -16.21 -7.09
CA ALA A 256 -16.86 -17.02 -7.97
C ALA A 256 -17.19 -16.28 -9.28
N PHE A 257 -17.69 -15.04 -9.17
CA PHE A 257 -17.98 -14.18 -10.32
C PHE A 257 -16.76 -13.96 -11.23
N GLN A 258 -15.55 -13.84 -10.65
CA GLN A 258 -14.32 -13.74 -11.42
C GLN A 258 -13.90 -15.07 -12.04
N MET A 259 -14.06 -16.22 -11.36
CA MET A 259 -13.80 -17.54 -11.97
C MET A 259 -14.70 -17.77 -13.19
N HIS A 260 -15.94 -17.29 -13.15
CA HIS A 260 -16.85 -17.35 -14.30
C HIS A 260 -16.46 -16.35 -15.41
N PHE A 261 -16.49 -15.04 -15.14
CA PHE A 261 -16.45 -14.01 -16.19
C PHE A 261 -15.10 -13.29 -16.35
N LEU A 262 -14.14 -13.51 -15.45
CA LEU A 262 -12.79 -12.92 -15.49
C LEU A 262 -11.69 -13.95 -15.09
N PRO A 263 -11.64 -15.16 -15.68
CA PRO A 263 -10.77 -16.26 -15.20
C PRO A 263 -9.27 -15.93 -15.18
N TRP A 264 -8.83 -14.96 -15.98
CA TRP A 264 -7.45 -14.43 -15.97
C TRP A 264 -7.18 -13.36 -14.88
N HIS A 265 -8.16 -13.04 -14.04
CA HIS A 265 -8.13 -11.97 -13.03
C HIS A 265 -8.99 -12.30 -11.79
N VAL A 266 -8.86 -13.54 -11.29
CA VAL A 266 -9.48 -13.94 -10.01
C VAL A 266 -8.66 -13.40 -8.85
N SER A 267 -9.30 -12.58 -8.01
CA SER A 267 -8.66 -11.84 -6.92
C SER A 267 -9.55 -11.63 -5.69
N GLY A 268 -10.85 -11.95 -5.76
CA GLY A 268 -11.86 -11.63 -4.74
C GLY A 268 -12.17 -10.14 -4.58
N ASN A 269 -11.43 -9.25 -5.25
CA ASN A 269 -11.53 -7.81 -5.02
C ASN A 269 -12.66 -7.17 -5.83
N ALA A 270 -13.35 -6.20 -5.22
CA ALA A 270 -14.41 -5.42 -5.87
C ALA A 270 -13.82 -4.33 -6.79
N ASP A 271 -12.95 -4.68 -7.73
CA ASP A 271 -12.25 -3.74 -8.60
C ASP A 271 -13.15 -3.17 -9.71
N ALA A 272 -12.69 -2.12 -10.41
CA ALA A 272 -13.48 -1.43 -11.44
C ALA A 272 -13.73 -2.27 -12.71
N ARG A 273 -12.97 -3.35 -12.97
CA ARG A 273 -13.14 -4.26 -14.11
C ARG A 273 -14.17 -5.32 -13.77
N SER A 274 -14.10 -5.87 -12.56
CA SER A 274 -15.17 -6.70 -11.99
C SER A 274 -16.50 -5.93 -11.96
N ALA A 275 -16.47 -4.64 -11.60
CA ALA A 275 -17.63 -3.77 -11.72
C ALA A 275 -18.09 -3.59 -13.17
N ALA A 276 -17.17 -3.32 -14.11
CA ALA A 276 -17.52 -3.09 -15.51
C ALA A 276 -18.10 -4.33 -16.21
N VAL A 277 -17.53 -5.51 -15.96
CA VAL A 277 -18.08 -6.79 -16.44
C VAL A 277 -19.45 -7.07 -15.84
N LEU A 278 -19.61 -6.87 -14.52
CA LEU A 278 -20.90 -7.07 -13.85
C LEU A 278 -21.98 -6.12 -14.40
N PHE A 279 -21.66 -4.85 -14.63
CA PHE A 279 -22.61 -3.91 -15.20
C PHE A 279 -22.87 -4.14 -16.69
N ALA A 280 -21.91 -4.64 -17.47
CA ALA A 280 -22.13 -5.04 -18.86
C ALA A 280 -23.04 -6.28 -18.98
N LEU A 281 -22.81 -7.31 -18.15
CA LEU A 281 -23.71 -8.47 -18.02
C LEU A 281 -25.12 -8.03 -17.59
N MET A 282 -25.20 -7.10 -16.63
CA MET A 282 -26.47 -6.55 -16.17
C MET A 282 -27.16 -5.68 -17.23
N GLU A 283 -26.44 -4.94 -18.07
CA GLU A 283 -27.03 -4.19 -19.20
C GLU A 283 -27.56 -5.13 -20.28
N LYS A 284 -26.81 -6.19 -20.62
CA LYS A 284 -27.17 -7.20 -21.62
C LYS A 284 -28.36 -8.06 -21.22
N TYR A 285 -28.33 -8.64 -20.01
CA TYR A 285 -29.33 -9.62 -19.56
C TYR A 285 -30.42 -9.04 -18.64
N PHE A 286 -30.17 -7.91 -17.98
CA PHE A 286 -31.10 -7.30 -17.02
C PHE A 286 -31.22 -5.76 -17.11
N PRO A 287 -31.40 -5.15 -18.30
CA PRO A 287 -31.22 -3.71 -18.51
C PRO A 287 -32.03 -2.82 -17.56
N LYS A 288 -33.26 -3.22 -17.19
CA LYS A 288 -34.11 -2.52 -16.22
C LYS A 288 -33.51 -2.51 -14.79
N LYS A 289 -32.81 -3.57 -14.39
CA LYS A 289 -32.06 -3.62 -13.12
C LYS A 289 -30.79 -2.76 -13.21
N ALA A 290 -30.04 -2.86 -14.32
CA ALA A 290 -28.82 -2.08 -14.56
C ALA A 290 -29.06 -0.57 -14.49
N ALA A 291 -30.08 -0.06 -15.18
CA ALA A 291 -30.44 1.37 -15.16
C ALA A 291 -30.74 1.88 -13.73
N LYS A 292 -31.45 1.10 -12.91
CA LYS A 292 -31.75 1.43 -11.51
C LYS A 292 -30.50 1.43 -10.62
N LEU A 293 -29.48 0.65 -10.95
CA LEU A 293 -28.19 0.64 -10.25
C LEU A 293 -27.30 1.80 -10.70
N MET A 294 -27.30 2.14 -11.99
CA MET A 294 -26.55 3.30 -12.52
C MET A 294 -27.09 4.64 -12.02
N LEU A 295 -28.39 4.77 -11.79
CA LEU A 295 -28.95 5.96 -11.14
C LEU A 295 -28.45 6.12 -9.70
N GLN A 296 -28.34 5.01 -8.94
CA GLN A 296 -27.75 5.02 -7.60
C GLN A 296 -26.25 5.34 -7.63
N TYR A 297 -25.51 4.88 -8.64
CA TYR A 297 -24.10 5.24 -8.85
C TYR A 297 -23.94 6.75 -9.05
N GLN A 298 -24.70 7.36 -9.95
CA GLN A 298 -24.67 8.80 -10.22
C GLN A 298 -24.98 9.62 -8.96
N GLN A 299 -25.95 9.20 -8.15
CA GLN A 299 -26.30 9.83 -6.87
C GLN A 299 -25.19 9.70 -5.80
N GLN A 300 -24.34 8.68 -5.88
CA GLN A 300 -23.16 8.54 -5.00
C GLN A 300 -22.00 9.45 -5.44
N GLN A 301 -21.85 9.71 -6.74
CA GLN A 301 -20.83 10.63 -7.28
C GLN A 301 -21.02 12.09 -6.83
N THR A 302 -22.23 12.50 -6.46
CA THR A 302 -22.50 13.86 -5.92
C THR A 302 -22.16 14.04 -4.43
N THR A 303 -21.48 13.06 -3.80
CA THR A 303 -20.88 13.25 -2.48
C THR A 303 -19.67 14.19 -2.60
N PRO A 304 -19.54 15.26 -1.79
CA PRO A 304 -18.39 16.15 -1.89
C PRO A 304 -17.05 15.42 -1.70
N GLU A 305 -16.01 15.89 -2.38
CA GLU A 305 -14.63 15.55 -2.03
C GLU A 305 -14.38 15.84 -0.53
N PRO A 306 -13.51 15.07 0.16
CA PRO A 306 -13.13 15.39 1.52
C PRO A 306 -12.53 16.80 1.55
N ILE A 307 -13.22 17.73 2.20
CA ILE A 307 -12.86 19.16 2.22
C ILE A 307 -11.38 19.28 2.59
N VAL A 308 -10.58 19.77 1.64
CA VAL A 308 -9.15 20.01 1.84
C VAL A 308 -8.99 21.04 2.96
N LYS A 309 -8.73 20.56 4.17
CA LYS A 309 -8.57 21.42 5.34
C LYS A 309 -7.29 22.22 5.15
N PRO A 310 -7.34 23.56 5.10
CA PRO A 310 -6.13 24.37 5.08
C PRO A 310 -5.35 24.10 6.36
N LEU A 311 -4.06 23.76 6.22
CA LEU A 311 -3.17 23.55 7.36
C LEU A 311 -3.06 24.85 8.17
N ALA A 312 -3.03 24.74 9.49
CA ALA A 312 -3.15 25.88 10.38
C ALA A 312 -1.90 26.77 10.36
N ASN A 313 -2.11 28.08 10.47
CA ASN A 313 -1.03 29.08 10.52
C ASN A 313 -0.49 29.32 11.96
N ALA A 314 -0.64 28.31 12.83
CA ALA A 314 -0.31 28.28 14.24
C ALA A 314 -0.52 26.85 14.80
N GLN A 315 0.09 26.49 15.93
CA GLN A 315 -0.18 25.21 16.62
C GLN A 315 -1.53 25.19 17.35
N VAL A 316 -2.03 26.38 17.72
CA VAL A 316 -3.37 26.59 18.25
C VAL A 316 -3.96 27.79 17.55
N VAL A 317 -5.16 27.62 17.00
CA VAL A 317 -6.07 28.69 16.57
C VAL A 317 -7.39 28.43 17.31
N MET A 318 -7.83 29.35 18.16
CA MET A 318 -9.02 29.14 19.00
C MET A 318 -9.82 30.44 19.13
N GLN A 319 -11.07 30.42 18.69
CA GLN A 319 -12.05 31.47 18.99
C GLN A 319 -12.49 31.37 20.45
N ILE A 320 -12.53 32.50 21.14
CA ILE A 320 -12.88 32.64 22.55
C ILE A 320 -13.98 33.72 22.69
N PRO A 321 -15.07 33.47 23.44
CA PRO A 321 -15.44 32.17 24.01
C PRO A 321 -15.67 31.11 22.93
N ASN A 322 -15.45 29.84 23.28
CA ASN A 322 -15.72 28.70 22.40
C ASN A 322 -17.19 28.74 21.91
N PRO A 323 -17.47 28.77 20.59
CA PRO A 323 -18.83 28.82 20.04
C PRO A 323 -19.75 27.66 20.46
N ASN A 324 -19.18 26.50 20.83
CA ASN A 324 -19.91 25.34 21.32
C ASN A 324 -19.39 24.93 22.72
N PRO A 325 -19.75 25.68 23.79
CA PRO A 325 -19.21 25.47 25.12
C PRO A 325 -19.81 24.22 25.78
N SER A 326 -18.99 23.49 26.54
CA SER A 326 -19.48 22.43 27.42
C SER A 326 -20.17 23.03 28.65
N SER A 327 -21.18 22.33 29.18
CA SER A 327 -21.74 22.61 30.51
C SER A 327 -20.70 22.46 31.64
N ARG A 328 -19.61 21.71 31.38
CA ARG A 328 -18.46 21.60 32.29
C ARG A 328 -17.53 22.80 32.11
N THR A 329 -17.82 23.91 32.78
CA THR A 329 -17.10 25.22 32.65
C THR A 329 -15.58 25.16 32.82
N PHE A 330 -15.04 24.09 33.41
CA PHE A 330 -13.59 23.86 33.53
C PHE A 330 -12.90 23.27 32.30
N VAL A 331 -13.62 22.84 31.25
CA VAL A 331 -13.01 22.38 29.97
C VAL A 331 -13.08 23.41 28.84
N ASN A 332 -13.83 24.50 29.00
CA ASN A 332 -13.94 25.57 28.01
C ASN A 332 -12.73 26.51 28.06
N ASP A 333 -12.47 27.22 26.95
CA ASP A 333 -11.55 28.37 26.85
C ASP A 333 -10.14 28.14 27.44
N ARG A 334 -9.65 26.91 27.31
CA ARG A 334 -8.39 26.40 27.85
C ARG A 334 -7.74 25.48 26.83
N GLY A 335 -6.42 25.35 26.90
CA GLY A 335 -5.68 24.42 26.06
C GLY A 335 -4.19 24.40 26.37
N THR A 336 -3.43 23.76 25.50
CA THR A 336 -1.98 23.64 25.61
C THR A 336 -1.28 24.05 24.32
N PHE A 337 -0.02 24.47 24.44
CA PHE A 337 0.86 24.83 23.33
C PHE A 337 2.31 24.48 23.68
N LYS A 338 3.12 24.08 22.71
CA LYS A 338 4.55 23.84 22.90
C LYS A 338 5.30 25.18 22.90
N ALA A 339 6.16 25.39 23.89
CA ALA A 339 7.08 26.53 23.94
C ALA A 339 8.38 26.14 24.64
N TYR A 340 9.26 27.12 24.81
CA TYR A 340 10.55 26.97 25.48
C TYR A 340 10.78 28.11 26.46
N LYS A 341 11.52 27.84 27.54
CA LYS A 341 11.76 28.80 28.62
C LYS A 341 12.37 30.09 28.09
N GLY A 342 11.76 31.23 28.41
CA GLY A 342 12.22 32.53 27.90
C GLY A 342 11.73 32.86 26.47
N ARG A 343 10.91 32.02 25.82
CA ARG A 343 10.50 32.19 24.42
C ARG A 343 8.97 32.08 24.22
N GLY A 344 8.53 32.35 22.99
CA GLY A 344 7.14 32.27 22.57
C GLY A 344 6.39 33.60 22.70
N HIS A 345 5.31 33.71 21.93
CA HIS A 345 4.39 34.85 21.91
C HIS A 345 2.95 34.33 21.68
N ILE A 346 1.97 35.17 22.00
CA ILE A 346 0.56 34.97 21.68
C ILE A 346 0.11 36.09 20.74
N ILE A 347 -0.59 35.72 19.67
CA ILE A 347 -1.29 36.65 18.79
C ILE A 347 -2.76 36.65 19.20
N ILE A 348 -3.33 37.84 19.36
CA ILE A 348 -4.73 38.08 19.69
C ILE A 348 -5.35 38.88 18.55
N GLU A 349 -6.16 38.23 17.74
CA GLU A 349 -7.01 38.86 16.74
C GLU A 349 -8.32 39.24 17.44
N ASN A 350 -8.49 40.51 17.81
CA ASN A 350 -9.67 40.94 18.55
C ASN A 350 -10.83 41.25 17.60
N ASN A 351 -11.95 40.53 17.72
CA ASN A 351 -13.13 40.79 16.90
C ASN A 351 -13.91 41.96 17.50
N THR A 352 -14.38 41.80 18.75
CA THR A 352 -15.34 42.71 19.39
C THR A 352 -15.11 42.94 20.88
N ALA A 353 -14.13 42.28 21.51
CA ALA A 353 -13.91 42.45 22.95
C ALA A 353 -13.27 43.81 23.29
N THR A 354 -13.59 44.34 24.47
CA THR A 354 -12.97 45.51 25.09
C THR A 354 -12.01 45.10 26.21
N SER A 355 -12.16 43.91 26.80
CA SER A 355 -11.17 43.30 27.70
C SER A 355 -11.32 41.77 27.74
N ALA A 356 -10.27 41.10 28.21
CA ALA A 356 -10.24 39.66 28.50
C ALA A 356 -9.16 39.35 29.54
N ASP A 357 -9.37 38.29 30.32
CA ASP A 357 -8.40 37.79 31.30
C ASP A 357 -7.70 36.53 30.78
N ILE A 358 -6.51 36.70 30.21
CA ILE A 358 -5.70 35.60 29.68
C ILE A 358 -4.63 35.20 30.71
N PHE A 359 -4.50 33.90 30.94
CA PHE A 359 -3.53 33.29 31.85
C PHE A 359 -2.66 32.29 31.08
N ILE A 360 -1.36 32.29 31.34
CA ILE A 360 -0.38 31.33 30.80
C ILE A 360 0.31 30.66 31.98
N ASN A 361 0.26 29.33 32.07
CA ASN A 361 0.76 28.55 33.22
C ASN A 361 0.26 29.06 34.59
N GLY A 362 -1.01 29.50 34.63
CA GLY A 362 -1.65 30.08 35.82
C GLY A 362 -1.41 31.58 36.03
N GLU A 363 -0.37 32.17 35.43
CA GLU A 363 -0.08 33.60 35.55
C GLU A 363 -0.86 34.45 34.55
N LYS A 364 -1.60 35.46 35.03
CA LYS A 364 -2.29 36.44 34.18
C LYS A 364 -1.28 37.26 33.37
N ILE A 365 -1.53 37.48 32.07
CA ILE A 365 -0.76 38.40 31.22
C ILE A 365 -1.39 39.80 31.20
N ASN A 366 -0.56 40.83 31.05
CA ASN A 366 -1.02 42.21 30.89
C ASN A 366 -1.23 42.47 29.39
N ILE A 367 -2.50 42.64 28.99
CA ILE A 367 -2.88 43.05 27.63
C ILE A 367 -3.46 44.47 27.63
N ALA A 368 -3.65 45.06 26.46
CA ALA A 368 -4.23 46.39 26.33
C ALA A 368 -5.68 46.42 26.83
N GLN A 369 -6.04 47.48 27.55
CA GLN A 369 -7.41 47.75 27.99
C GLN A 369 -7.70 49.25 27.76
N PRO A 370 -8.73 49.61 26.98
CA PRO A 370 -9.57 48.71 26.18
C PRO A 370 -8.82 48.06 25.00
N LEU A 371 -9.20 46.84 24.66
CA LEU A 371 -8.94 46.26 23.34
C LEU A 371 -9.77 47.00 22.27
N THR A 372 -9.22 47.13 21.07
CA THR A 372 -9.84 47.77 19.91
C THR A 372 -10.38 46.69 18.97
N ALA A 373 -11.62 46.82 18.50
CA ALA A 373 -12.21 45.90 17.53
C ALA A 373 -11.41 45.84 16.22
N ASN A 374 -11.38 44.67 15.58
CA ASN A 374 -10.64 44.36 14.36
C ASN A 374 -9.12 44.65 14.42
N LYS A 375 -8.52 44.66 15.62
CA LYS A 375 -7.08 44.90 15.82
C LYS A 375 -6.35 43.63 16.26
N LEU A 376 -5.22 43.38 15.62
CA LEU A 376 -4.26 42.36 16.02
C LEU A 376 -3.31 42.92 17.10
N TYR A 377 -3.08 42.12 18.14
CA TYR A 377 -2.09 42.37 19.19
C TYR A 377 -1.13 41.17 19.30
N GLU A 378 0.14 41.43 19.60
CA GLU A 378 1.13 40.39 19.88
C GLU A 378 1.76 40.63 21.26
N TYR A 379 1.85 39.58 22.08
CA TYR A 379 2.43 39.64 23.42
C TYR A 379 3.46 38.53 23.64
N SER A 380 4.67 38.90 24.09
CA SER A 380 5.70 37.92 24.46
C SER A 380 5.30 37.13 25.71
N LEU A 381 5.40 35.80 25.62
CA LEU A 381 5.15 34.88 26.74
C LEU A 381 6.43 34.52 27.51
N SER A 382 7.58 35.06 27.10
CA SER A 382 8.93 34.74 27.60
C SER A 382 9.06 34.63 29.13
N LYS A 383 8.38 35.48 29.89
CA LYS A 383 8.44 35.47 31.37
C LYS A 383 7.69 34.30 32.03
N ARG A 384 6.77 33.63 31.32
CA ARG A 384 5.82 32.64 31.85
C ARG A 384 6.00 31.24 31.25
N THR A 385 6.78 31.10 30.18
CA THR A 385 6.98 29.83 29.49
C THR A 385 8.07 28.98 30.10
N HIS A 386 7.88 27.65 30.02
CA HIS A 386 8.90 26.63 30.28
C HIS A 386 9.09 25.75 29.04
N ASN A 387 10.02 24.80 29.10
CA ASN A 387 10.26 23.85 28.01
C ASN A 387 9.09 22.86 27.89
N GLY A 388 8.76 22.49 26.66
CA GLY A 388 7.72 21.51 26.35
C GLY A 388 6.32 22.09 26.38
N VAL A 389 5.37 21.33 26.95
CA VAL A 389 3.94 21.64 26.92
C VAL A 389 3.59 22.70 27.98
N ASN A 390 3.13 23.85 27.52
CA ASN A 390 2.64 24.96 28.34
C ASN A 390 1.11 25.02 28.26
N THR A 391 0.47 25.68 29.22
CA THR A 391 -1.00 25.79 29.34
C THR A 391 -1.49 27.22 29.15
N PHE A 392 -2.69 27.38 28.61
CA PHE A 392 -3.42 28.65 28.60
C PHE A 392 -4.86 28.51 29.11
N LYS A 393 -5.40 29.62 29.62
CA LYS A 393 -6.80 29.81 29.99
C LYS A 393 -7.22 31.23 29.63
N VAL A 394 -8.44 31.41 29.14
CA VAL A 394 -9.11 32.71 29.08
C VAL A 394 -10.31 32.74 30.04
N ALA A 395 -10.66 33.93 30.51
CA ALA A 395 -11.88 34.23 31.25
C ALA A 395 -12.28 35.70 31.00
N ASN A 396 -13.42 36.11 31.53
CA ASN A 396 -13.82 37.53 31.65
C ASN A 396 -13.72 38.32 30.32
N VAL A 397 -14.06 37.70 29.19
CA VAL A 397 -14.21 38.42 27.92
C VAL A 397 -15.41 39.35 28.05
N GLN A 398 -15.22 40.63 27.74
CA GLN A 398 -16.22 41.68 27.88
C GLN A 398 -16.30 42.53 26.60
N PRO A 399 -17.47 43.11 26.26
CA PRO A 399 -18.78 42.85 26.86
C PRO A 399 -19.27 41.41 26.63
N GLU A 400 -20.38 41.01 27.26
CA GLU A 400 -21.01 39.72 26.98
C GLU A 400 -21.37 39.58 25.49
N GLY A 401 -21.17 38.39 24.93
CA GLY A 401 -21.30 38.13 23.49
C GLY A 401 -20.12 38.61 22.63
N ALA A 402 -19.13 39.30 23.20
CA ALA A 402 -17.92 39.65 22.47
C ALA A 402 -16.98 38.45 22.25
N SER A 403 -16.10 38.55 21.24
CA SER A 403 -15.12 37.49 20.96
C SER A 403 -13.76 38.00 20.48
N LEU A 404 -12.79 37.10 20.56
CA LEU A 404 -11.42 37.24 20.06
C LEU A 404 -10.90 35.86 19.60
N THR A 405 -9.94 35.85 18.68
CA THR A 405 -9.24 34.63 18.26
C THR A 405 -7.82 34.64 18.82
N LEU A 406 -7.47 33.59 19.57
CA LEU A 406 -6.11 33.35 20.03
C LEU A 406 -5.35 32.49 19.03
N ARG A 407 -4.13 32.91 18.70
CA ARG A 407 -3.18 32.16 17.90
C ARG A 407 -1.86 32.02 18.64
N PHE A 408 -1.38 30.78 18.75
CA PHE A 408 -0.05 30.47 19.30
C PHE A 408 0.80 29.87 18.17
N PRO A 409 1.78 30.59 17.61
CA PRO A 409 2.66 30.02 16.58
C PRO A 409 3.58 28.91 17.09
N TYR A 410 4.09 28.09 16.17
CA TYR A 410 5.02 27.01 16.50
C TYR A 410 6.40 27.56 16.88
N PRO A 411 7.14 26.92 17.80
CA PRO A 411 8.51 27.34 18.12
C PRO A 411 9.45 27.31 16.91
N THR A 412 10.19 28.39 16.67
CA THR A 412 11.32 28.38 15.74
C THR A 412 12.61 27.94 16.45
N LEU A 413 13.59 27.47 15.68
CA LEU A 413 14.90 27.07 16.19
C LEU A 413 15.71 28.33 16.55
N ALA A 414 16.18 28.42 17.79
CA ALA A 414 17.05 29.52 18.21
C ALA A 414 18.53 29.12 18.12
N THR A 415 19.37 29.95 17.51
CA THR A 415 20.83 29.83 17.63
C THR A 415 21.28 30.34 18.99
N THR A 416 22.18 29.63 19.66
CA THR A 416 22.80 30.08 20.92
C THR A 416 24.27 29.66 20.93
N PRO A 417 25.23 30.53 21.33
CA PRO A 417 26.64 30.15 21.34
C PRO A 417 26.88 28.91 22.20
N ALA A 418 27.43 27.85 21.59
CA ALA A 418 27.72 26.61 22.28
C ALA A 418 28.67 26.84 23.46
N LYS A 419 28.30 26.40 24.67
CA LYS A 419 29.21 26.43 25.83
C LYS A 419 30.42 25.56 25.50
N LYS A 420 31.60 26.15 25.26
CA LYS A 420 32.76 25.47 24.62
C LYS A 420 33.12 24.08 25.17
N ASN A 421 32.98 23.85 26.48
CA ASN A 421 33.35 22.56 27.10
C ASN A 421 32.25 21.47 26.97
N ALA A 422 31.07 21.83 26.47
CA ALA A 422 29.85 21.02 26.50
C ALA A 422 29.93 19.66 25.79
N PHE A 423 30.74 19.55 24.74
CA PHE A 423 30.85 18.38 23.87
C PHE A 423 32.30 17.92 23.67
N LYS A 424 33.20 18.27 24.61
CA LYS A 424 34.66 18.10 24.48
C LYS A 424 35.07 16.67 24.09
N GLN A 425 34.40 15.64 24.58
CA GLN A 425 34.71 14.24 24.23
C GLN A 425 34.35 13.92 22.76
N VAL A 426 33.16 14.35 22.29
CA VAL A 426 32.75 14.26 20.88
C VAL A 426 33.75 15.00 19.99
N ASP A 427 34.10 16.23 20.37
CA ASP A 427 35.07 17.05 19.65
C ASP A 427 36.47 16.43 19.64
N SER A 428 36.89 15.76 20.72
CA SER A 428 38.18 15.07 20.79
C SER A 428 38.21 13.83 19.90
N LEU A 429 37.15 13.00 19.90
CA LEU A 429 37.10 11.77 19.10
C LEU A 429 37.12 12.10 17.60
N ILE A 430 36.26 13.01 17.13
CA ILE A 430 36.22 13.36 15.71
C ILE A 430 37.57 13.92 15.25
N ASN A 431 38.18 14.86 16.00
CA ASN A 431 39.47 15.42 15.60
C ASN A 431 40.63 14.40 15.65
N GLN A 432 40.59 13.43 16.57
CA GLN A 432 41.54 12.32 16.59
C GLN A 432 41.39 11.44 15.33
N GLU A 433 40.16 11.10 14.94
CA GLU A 433 39.92 10.29 13.75
C GLU A 433 40.27 11.03 12.45
N ILE A 434 40.05 12.35 12.37
CA ILE A 434 40.53 13.21 11.27
C ILE A 434 42.05 13.08 11.09
N ALA A 435 42.81 13.20 12.19
CA ALA A 435 44.26 13.07 12.21
C ALA A 435 44.75 11.66 11.84
N GLN A 436 43.95 10.63 12.13
CA GLN A 436 44.22 9.23 11.77
C GLN A 436 43.80 8.86 10.33
N GLY A 437 43.00 9.69 9.66
CA GLY A 437 42.65 9.48 8.24
C GLY A 437 41.23 9.87 7.84
N PHE A 438 40.28 10.00 8.78
CA PHE A 438 38.88 10.35 8.48
C PHE A 438 38.78 11.63 7.64
N PRO A 439 37.85 11.71 6.66
CA PRO A 439 37.83 12.81 5.70
C PRO A 439 37.29 14.12 6.30
N GLY A 440 36.04 14.13 6.77
CA GLY A 440 35.40 15.34 7.27
C GLY A 440 33.97 15.12 7.78
N ALA A 441 33.48 16.06 8.58
CA ALA A 441 32.14 16.02 9.17
C ALA A 441 31.56 17.41 9.45
N VAL A 442 30.23 17.50 9.48
CA VAL A 442 29.44 18.58 10.09
C VAL A 442 28.48 17.95 11.11
N LEU A 443 28.53 18.41 12.36
CA LEU A 443 27.67 17.95 13.45
C LEU A 443 26.78 19.11 13.93
N ALA A 444 25.48 18.91 13.87
CA ALA A 444 24.47 19.75 14.50
C ALA A 444 23.74 18.99 15.61
N VAL A 445 23.49 19.67 16.73
CA VAL A 445 22.72 19.14 17.88
C VAL A 445 21.70 20.18 18.31
N ILE A 446 20.44 19.76 18.36
CA ILE A 446 19.26 20.54 18.75
C ILE A 446 18.82 20.05 20.13
N LYS A 447 18.60 20.95 21.09
CA LYS A 447 18.03 20.63 22.41
C LYS A 447 17.16 21.79 22.89
N ASP A 448 15.97 21.50 23.42
CA ASP A 448 15.04 22.53 23.95
C ASP A 448 14.79 23.69 22.98
N GLY A 449 14.57 23.33 21.70
CA GLY A 449 14.38 24.29 20.62
C GLY A 449 15.59 25.16 20.31
N GLN A 450 16.80 24.83 20.76
CA GLN A 450 18.03 25.57 20.51
C GLN A 450 19.02 24.72 19.70
N LEU A 451 19.71 25.32 18.74
CA LEU A 451 20.87 24.73 18.07
C LEU A 451 22.09 24.85 19.00
N VAL A 452 22.23 23.91 19.93
CA VAL A 452 23.25 23.93 21.00
C VAL A 452 24.65 23.52 20.53
N LYS A 453 24.75 22.93 19.33
CA LYS A 453 26.01 22.73 18.59
C LYS A 453 25.76 22.84 17.10
N LEU A 454 26.66 23.55 16.41
CA LEU A 454 26.91 23.43 14.98
C LEU A 454 28.44 23.52 14.80
N SER A 455 29.07 22.48 14.28
CA SER A 455 30.54 22.37 14.22
C SER A 455 30.96 21.58 12.98
N HIS A 456 32.10 21.94 12.39
CA HIS A 456 32.69 21.26 11.23
C HIS A 456 34.11 20.75 11.56
N TYR A 457 34.53 19.71 10.86
CA TYR A 457 35.80 19.00 11.10
C TYR A 457 36.37 18.51 9.77
N GLY A 458 37.70 18.55 9.62
CA GLY A 458 38.39 18.00 8.45
C GLY A 458 38.08 18.72 7.13
N ASP A 459 38.01 17.94 6.06
CA ASP A 459 37.98 18.42 4.67
C ASP A 459 36.70 17.98 3.96
N ALA A 460 36.06 18.92 3.25
CA ALA A 460 35.00 18.64 2.28
C ALA A 460 35.52 17.82 1.08
N LYS A 461 36.80 17.96 0.72
CA LYS A 461 37.50 17.12 -0.27
C LYS A 461 38.97 16.97 0.10
N LYS A 462 39.38 15.75 0.45
CA LYS A 462 40.73 15.37 0.93
C LYS A 462 41.64 14.72 -0.13
N TYR A 463 41.07 13.81 -0.92
CA TYR A 463 41.78 13.01 -1.93
C TYR A 463 41.51 13.42 -3.39
N GLN A 464 42.42 13.01 -4.27
CA GLN A 464 42.24 12.89 -5.72
C GLN A 464 41.59 11.54 -6.10
N ALA A 465 41.33 11.31 -7.39
CA ALA A 465 40.66 10.10 -7.87
C ALA A 465 41.53 8.83 -7.74
N ASP A 466 42.86 8.97 -7.85
CA ASP A 466 43.83 7.89 -7.69
C ASP A 466 44.04 7.44 -6.23
N GLY A 467 43.40 8.10 -5.25
CA GLY A 467 43.60 7.85 -3.83
C GLY A 467 44.74 8.66 -3.18
N SER A 468 45.48 9.46 -3.95
CA SER A 468 46.48 10.38 -3.40
C SER A 468 45.83 11.54 -2.64
N LEU A 469 46.54 12.10 -1.66
CA LEU A 469 46.11 13.30 -0.94
C LEU A 469 46.25 14.54 -1.83
N LEU A 470 45.30 15.47 -1.73
CA LEU A 470 45.45 16.80 -2.31
C LEU A 470 46.55 17.58 -1.57
N SER A 471 47.39 18.29 -2.31
CA SER A 471 48.38 19.23 -1.75
C SER A 471 47.74 20.41 -1.03
N GLN A 472 46.51 20.76 -1.43
CA GLN A 472 45.61 21.68 -0.73
C GLN A 472 44.20 21.06 -0.68
N PRO A 473 43.84 20.37 0.41
CA PRO A 473 42.47 19.90 0.64
C PRO A 473 41.46 21.07 0.67
N GLN A 474 40.23 20.78 0.28
CA GLN A 474 39.10 21.72 0.42
C GLN A 474 38.58 21.61 1.87
N PRO A 475 38.75 22.62 2.74
CA PRO A 475 38.36 22.52 4.14
C PRO A 475 36.85 22.39 4.29
N MET A 476 36.42 21.63 5.30
CA MET A 476 35.00 21.50 5.66
C MET A 476 34.50 22.80 6.30
N LYS A 477 33.23 23.14 6.07
CA LYS A 477 32.55 24.29 6.69
C LYS A 477 31.16 23.93 7.18
N SER A 478 30.61 24.67 8.13
CA SER A 478 29.27 24.43 8.70
C SER A 478 28.12 24.54 7.69
N ASP A 479 28.33 25.30 6.60
CA ASP A 479 27.43 25.53 5.47
C ASP A 479 27.68 24.59 4.27
N THR A 480 28.56 23.59 4.41
CA THR A 480 28.84 22.63 3.33
C THR A 480 27.61 21.75 3.07
N LEU A 481 27.19 21.64 1.80
CA LEU A 481 26.14 20.70 1.38
C LEU A 481 26.70 19.28 1.28
N PHE A 482 25.91 18.29 1.69
CA PHE A 482 26.21 16.88 1.53
C PHE A 482 25.11 16.19 0.72
N ASP A 483 25.47 15.19 -0.08
CA ASP A 483 24.49 14.17 -0.50
C ASP A 483 24.08 13.37 0.74
N ILE A 484 22.83 13.53 1.17
CA ILE A 484 22.35 12.86 2.39
C ILE A 484 21.93 11.41 2.13
N ALA A 485 22.07 10.92 0.89
CA ALA A 485 21.73 9.59 0.42
C ALA A 485 20.32 9.19 0.89
N SER A 486 20.18 8.07 1.58
CA SER A 486 18.87 7.56 2.00
C SER A 486 18.14 8.39 3.07
N ASN A 487 18.76 9.41 3.68
CA ASN A 487 17.99 10.42 4.42
C ASN A 487 17.01 11.20 3.48
N SER A 488 17.23 11.20 2.16
CA SER A 488 16.26 11.70 1.16
C SER A 488 14.89 11.04 1.30
N LYS A 489 14.84 9.73 1.64
CA LYS A 489 13.59 9.00 1.90
C LYS A 489 12.74 9.75 2.93
N MET A 490 13.37 10.23 4.00
CA MET A 490 12.70 10.90 5.10
C MET A 490 12.40 12.36 4.79
N PHE A 491 13.44 13.12 4.46
CA PHE A 491 13.35 14.59 4.42
C PHE A 491 12.71 15.15 3.14
N ALA A 492 12.64 14.36 2.05
CA ALA A 492 11.79 14.66 0.90
C ALA A 492 10.51 13.82 0.91
N THR A 493 10.61 12.52 0.58
CA THR A 493 9.45 11.68 0.25
C THR A 493 8.50 11.48 1.44
N ASN A 494 9.02 11.25 2.65
CA ASN A 494 8.19 11.03 3.83
C ASN A 494 7.54 12.34 4.33
N LEU A 495 8.25 13.47 4.30
CA LEU A 495 7.64 14.78 4.58
C LEU A 495 6.53 15.11 3.56
N ALA A 496 6.76 14.82 2.28
CA ALA A 496 5.77 15.01 1.22
C ALA A 496 4.50 14.17 1.45
N LEU A 497 4.65 12.89 1.80
CA LEU A 497 3.51 12.01 2.10
C LEU A 497 2.78 12.41 3.38
N MET A 498 3.48 12.82 4.45
CA MET A 498 2.83 13.36 5.65
C MET A 498 2.04 14.64 5.38
N LYS A 499 2.55 15.53 4.51
CA LYS A 499 1.83 16.73 4.07
C LYS A 499 0.60 16.39 3.24
N LEU A 500 0.75 15.53 2.22
CA LEU A 500 -0.36 15.06 1.37
C LEU A 500 -1.44 14.32 2.20
N ALA A 501 -1.05 13.55 3.22
CA ALA A 501 -1.99 12.87 4.11
C ALA A 501 -2.74 13.85 5.02
N SER A 502 -2.05 14.87 5.51
CA SER A 502 -2.66 15.94 6.31
C SER A 502 -3.63 16.81 5.49
N GLU A 503 -3.41 16.91 4.18
CA GLU A 503 -4.32 17.53 3.21
C GLU A 503 -5.45 16.59 2.74
N GLY A 504 -5.49 15.34 3.19
CA GLY A 504 -6.50 14.32 2.80
C GLY A 504 -6.29 13.68 1.44
N LYS A 505 -5.18 13.97 0.74
CA LYS A 505 -4.87 13.49 -0.62
C LYS A 505 -4.34 12.06 -0.65
N VAL A 506 -3.71 11.60 0.43
CA VAL A 506 -3.29 10.20 0.59
C VAL A 506 -3.66 9.64 1.96
N ASP A 507 -4.32 8.50 1.94
CA ASP A 507 -4.55 7.61 3.06
C ASP A 507 -3.58 6.43 2.90
N VAL A 508 -2.73 6.22 3.90
CA VAL A 508 -1.66 5.20 3.87
C VAL A 508 -2.20 3.77 3.97
N GLU A 509 -3.45 3.61 4.44
CA GLU A 509 -4.15 2.32 4.53
C GLU A 509 -4.77 1.88 3.19
N LYS A 510 -4.75 2.73 2.15
CA LYS A 510 -5.30 2.38 0.81
C LYS A 510 -4.25 1.71 -0.09
N PRO A 511 -4.70 0.85 -1.03
CA PRO A 511 -3.85 0.30 -2.09
C PRO A 511 -3.15 1.39 -2.91
N LEU A 512 -1.91 1.16 -3.32
CA LEU A 512 -1.19 2.04 -4.26
C LEU A 512 -1.98 2.20 -5.57
N PHE A 513 -2.63 1.13 -6.01
CA PHE A 513 -3.55 1.09 -7.15
C PHE A 513 -4.67 2.15 -7.08
N TYR A 514 -5.14 2.53 -5.88
CA TYR A 514 -6.17 3.58 -5.72
C TYR A 514 -5.72 4.94 -6.28
N TYR A 515 -4.41 5.23 -6.24
CA TYR A 515 -3.82 6.50 -6.71
C TYR A 515 -3.10 6.34 -8.04
N LEU A 516 -2.63 5.13 -8.34
CA LEU A 516 -1.90 4.75 -9.55
C LEU A 516 -2.69 3.65 -10.27
N PRO A 517 -3.74 3.97 -11.05
CA PRO A 517 -4.59 2.96 -11.69
C PRO A 517 -3.86 2.00 -12.64
N GLU A 518 -2.66 2.34 -13.09
CA GLU A 518 -1.77 1.48 -13.87
C GLU A 518 -0.97 0.46 -13.03
N PHE A 519 -0.93 0.61 -11.71
CA PHE A 519 -0.18 -0.25 -10.78
C PHE A 519 -0.93 -1.57 -10.51
N ARG A 520 -0.91 -2.45 -11.52
CA ARG A 520 -1.70 -3.68 -11.60
C ARG A 520 -0.85 -4.90 -11.99
N GLY A 521 -1.44 -6.09 -11.88
CA GLY A 521 -0.84 -7.38 -12.17
C GLY A 521 0.06 -7.90 -11.04
N ALA A 522 0.19 -9.23 -10.97
CA ALA A 522 1.04 -9.95 -10.01
C ALA A 522 0.80 -9.60 -8.51
N GLY A 523 -0.39 -9.12 -8.15
CA GLY A 523 -0.75 -8.77 -6.77
C GLY A 523 -0.36 -7.36 -6.33
N ARG A 524 -0.03 -6.46 -7.27
CA ARG A 524 0.17 -5.03 -7.01
C ARG A 524 -1.06 -4.35 -6.44
N GLU A 525 -2.24 -4.79 -6.85
CA GLU A 525 -3.56 -4.35 -6.38
C GLU A 525 -3.75 -4.49 -4.87
N GLN A 526 -3.02 -5.43 -4.24
CA GLN A 526 -3.10 -5.73 -2.81
C GLN A 526 -2.06 -4.95 -1.98
N ARG A 527 -1.14 -4.21 -2.60
CA ARG A 527 -0.08 -3.46 -1.89
C ARG A 527 -0.60 -2.09 -1.47
N LEU A 528 -0.58 -1.83 -0.17
CA LEU A 528 -0.95 -0.55 0.42
C LEU A 528 0.22 0.43 0.37
N VAL A 529 -0.07 1.73 0.41
CA VAL A 529 0.95 2.79 0.56
C VAL A 529 1.84 2.51 1.78
N LYS A 530 1.25 2.06 2.90
CA LYS A 530 2.02 1.71 4.10
C LYS A 530 2.98 0.54 3.91
N ASP A 531 2.66 -0.45 3.07
CA ASP A 531 3.55 -1.61 2.86
C ASP A 531 4.89 -1.19 2.22
N LEU A 532 4.87 -0.14 1.39
CA LEU A 532 6.07 0.44 0.80
C LEU A 532 6.82 1.28 1.84
N LEU A 533 6.10 2.06 2.66
CA LEU A 533 6.69 2.84 3.77
C LEU A 533 7.37 1.94 4.81
N THR A 534 6.83 0.77 5.10
CA THR A 534 7.40 -0.20 6.06
C THR A 534 8.38 -1.19 5.42
N HIS A 535 8.63 -1.11 4.11
CA HIS A 535 9.41 -2.11 3.37
C HIS A 535 8.88 -3.55 3.45
N SER A 536 7.57 -3.74 3.60
CA SER A 536 6.90 -5.05 3.67
C SER A 536 6.12 -5.42 2.40
N ALA A 537 6.21 -4.61 1.34
CA ALA A 537 5.61 -4.87 0.03
C ALA A 537 6.20 -6.07 -0.73
N GLY A 538 7.38 -6.56 -0.33
CA GLY A 538 8.02 -7.75 -0.94
C GLY A 538 8.77 -7.47 -2.24
N TYR A 539 9.06 -6.22 -2.57
CA TYR A 539 9.96 -5.86 -3.68
C TYR A 539 11.43 -6.21 -3.36
N PRO A 540 12.28 -6.45 -4.37
CA PRO A 540 13.70 -6.66 -4.17
C PRO A 540 14.36 -5.41 -3.61
N ALA A 541 15.43 -5.57 -2.81
CA ALA A 541 16.16 -4.45 -2.23
C ALA A 541 16.65 -3.42 -3.28
N VAL A 542 17.09 -3.92 -4.43
CA VAL A 542 17.67 -3.16 -5.54
C VAL A 542 17.24 -3.79 -6.88
N VAL A 543 17.05 -2.95 -7.89
CA VAL A 543 17.10 -3.30 -9.33
C VAL A 543 18.06 -2.31 -10.00
N ASP A 544 19.11 -2.81 -10.64
CA ASP A 544 20.15 -1.99 -11.25
C ASP A 544 19.76 -1.52 -12.66
N PHE A 545 18.71 -0.68 -12.75
CA PHE A 545 18.22 -0.13 -14.02
C PHE A 545 19.33 0.53 -14.86
N HIS A 546 20.38 1.05 -14.23
CA HIS A 546 21.50 1.68 -14.90
C HIS A 546 22.43 0.70 -15.65
N ARG A 547 22.20 -0.62 -15.56
CA ARG A 547 23.06 -1.70 -16.08
C ARG A 547 22.31 -2.72 -16.97
N LYS A 548 22.98 -3.17 -18.04
CA LYS A 548 22.52 -4.26 -18.92
C LYS A 548 22.61 -5.63 -18.24
N ASP A 549 23.69 -5.87 -17.50
CA ASP A 549 23.99 -7.11 -16.77
C ASP A 549 23.27 -7.21 -15.41
N ASN A 550 22.19 -6.44 -15.20
CA ASN A 550 21.44 -6.47 -13.95
C ASN A 550 20.77 -7.84 -13.72
N LYS A 551 20.61 -8.22 -12.44
CA LYS A 551 20.09 -9.53 -12.00
C LYS A 551 18.71 -9.92 -12.57
N PHE A 552 17.90 -8.96 -13.01
CA PHE A 552 16.55 -9.19 -13.52
C PHE A 552 16.44 -9.22 -15.06
N GLY A 553 17.58 -9.05 -15.75
CA GLY A 553 17.76 -9.12 -17.19
C GLY A 553 17.71 -7.75 -17.89
N GLU A 554 18.29 -7.68 -19.09
CA GLU A 554 18.47 -6.43 -19.86
C GLU A 554 17.15 -5.68 -20.15
N ARG A 555 15.99 -6.34 -20.11
CA ARG A 555 14.67 -5.69 -20.19
C ARG A 555 14.48 -4.56 -19.16
N PHE A 556 15.16 -4.62 -18.01
CA PHE A 556 15.15 -3.58 -16.98
C PHE A 556 16.22 -2.49 -17.16
N PHE A 557 17.15 -2.63 -18.11
CA PHE A 557 18.14 -1.58 -18.41
C PHE A 557 17.46 -0.33 -18.94
N SER A 558 17.51 0.76 -18.19
CA SER A 558 16.96 2.08 -18.51
C SER A 558 17.79 3.19 -17.86
N GLN A 559 18.38 4.05 -18.70
CA GLN A 559 18.90 5.36 -18.29
C GLN A 559 17.93 6.49 -18.71
N ASN A 560 16.62 6.25 -18.57
CA ASN A 560 15.55 7.19 -18.95
C ASN A 560 14.46 7.22 -17.87
N SER A 561 14.23 8.40 -17.27
CA SER A 561 13.31 8.56 -16.13
C SER A 561 11.88 8.06 -16.40
N LEU A 562 11.31 8.34 -17.58
CA LEU A 562 9.96 7.90 -17.92
C LEU A 562 9.86 6.38 -18.07
N ARG A 563 10.81 5.74 -18.76
CA ARG A 563 10.85 4.28 -18.89
C ARG A 563 11.12 3.60 -17.54
N THR A 564 11.99 4.15 -16.70
CA THR A 564 12.25 3.64 -15.34
C THR A 564 10.98 3.71 -14.48
N LYS A 565 10.25 4.84 -14.51
CA LYS A 565 8.96 4.98 -13.80
C LYS A 565 7.91 3.99 -14.30
N ASN A 566 7.82 3.76 -15.61
CA ASN A 566 6.94 2.72 -16.16
C ASN A 566 7.33 1.29 -15.71
N LEU A 567 8.63 0.97 -15.70
CA LEU A 567 9.15 -0.33 -15.24
C LEU A 567 8.87 -0.56 -13.75
N LEU A 568 8.99 0.46 -12.89
CA LEU A 568 8.61 0.39 -11.48
C LEU A 568 7.13 0.04 -11.31
N LEU A 569 6.26 0.73 -12.05
CA LEU A 569 4.80 0.58 -11.94
C LEU A 569 4.28 -0.79 -12.44
N THR A 570 4.90 -1.33 -13.50
CA THR A 570 4.35 -2.48 -14.25
C THR A 570 5.24 -3.73 -14.27
N GLY A 571 6.56 -3.54 -14.23
CA GLY A 571 7.53 -4.57 -14.61
C GLY A 571 8.27 -5.23 -13.45
N VAL A 572 8.71 -4.46 -12.43
CA VAL A 572 9.55 -4.99 -11.34
C VAL A 572 8.81 -6.11 -10.59
N PRO A 573 9.39 -7.31 -10.45
CA PRO A 573 8.73 -8.43 -9.77
C PRO A 573 8.82 -8.29 -8.25
N PHE A 574 7.89 -8.94 -7.54
CA PHE A 574 8.08 -9.24 -6.12
C PHE A 574 9.06 -10.40 -5.95
N VAL A 575 9.82 -10.39 -4.86
CA VAL A 575 10.73 -11.49 -4.45
C VAL A 575 10.32 -12.12 -3.11
N ALA A 576 9.30 -11.57 -2.45
CA ALA A 576 8.68 -12.12 -1.25
C ALA A 576 7.18 -11.84 -1.24
N GLY A 577 6.44 -12.61 -0.43
CA GLY A 577 5.03 -12.32 -0.14
C GLY A 577 4.86 -11.01 0.65
N ARG A 578 3.67 -10.42 0.56
CA ARG A 578 3.29 -9.23 1.33
C ARG A 578 3.40 -9.53 2.84
N ASN A 579 4.01 -8.64 3.60
CA ASN A 579 4.17 -8.74 5.06
C ASN A 579 4.93 -9.97 5.59
N VAL A 580 5.57 -10.76 4.72
CA VAL A 580 6.41 -11.90 5.13
C VAL A 580 7.68 -11.45 5.85
N LYS A 581 8.26 -10.31 5.43
CA LYS A 581 9.45 -9.72 6.05
C LYS A 581 9.58 -8.25 5.65
N HIS A 582 10.12 -7.43 6.55
CA HIS A 582 10.64 -6.10 6.21
C HIS A 582 11.97 -6.23 5.45
N LEU A 583 11.98 -5.92 4.16
CA LEU A 583 13.15 -5.99 3.27
C LEU A 583 13.42 -4.60 2.69
N TYR A 584 14.34 -3.85 3.31
CA TYR A 584 14.71 -2.50 2.91
C TYR A 584 14.99 -2.41 1.40
N SER A 585 14.17 -1.65 0.69
CA SER A 585 14.16 -1.57 -0.76
C SER A 585 14.12 -0.13 -1.27
N ASP A 586 14.96 0.15 -2.25
CA ASP A 586 14.88 1.41 -2.98
C ASP A 586 13.67 1.45 -3.92
N ILE A 587 13.16 0.30 -4.38
CA ILE A 587 12.00 0.20 -5.27
C ILE A 587 10.73 0.77 -4.61
N ASP A 588 10.51 0.45 -3.33
CA ASP A 588 9.42 1.02 -2.54
C ASP A 588 9.46 2.55 -2.57
N TYR A 589 10.62 3.14 -2.29
CA TYR A 589 10.75 4.60 -2.23
C TYR A 589 10.82 5.28 -3.59
N MET A 590 11.28 4.59 -4.64
CA MET A 590 11.15 5.06 -6.02
C MET A 590 9.66 5.12 -6.43
N LEU A 591 8.85 4.11 -6.06
CA LEU A 591 7.40 4.10 -6.26
C LEU A 591 6.67 5.16 -5.41
N LEU A 592 7.05 5.35 -4.15
CA LEU A 592 6.51 6.42 -3.31
C LEU A 592 6.85 7.83 -3.86
N GLY A 593 8.01 7.98 -4.52
CA GLY A 593 8.32 9.20 -5.28
C GLY A 593 7.32 9.44 -6.42
N VAL A 594 7.04 8.42 -7.24
CA VAL A 594 6.03 8.48 -8.31
C VAL A 594 4.61 8.75 -7.76
N LEU A 595 4.28 8.22 -6.59
CA LEU A 595 3.02 8.51 -5.90
C LEU A 595 2.92 9.99 -5.51
N VAL A 596 3.98 10.60 -4.95
CA VAL A 596 4.01 12.04 -4.64
C VAL A 596 3.83 12.88 -5.91
N GLU A 597 4.47 12.50 -7.02
CA GLU A 597 4.31 13.21 -8.30
C GLU A 597 2.86 13.14 -8.81
N ARG A 598 2.25 11.94 -8.78
CA ARG A 598 0.85 11.72 -9.18
C ARG A 598 -0.14 12.54 -8.35
N LEU A 599 0.09 12.66 -7.04
CA LEU A 599 -0.81 13.35 -6.10
C LEU A 599 -0.64 14.88 -6.09
N SER A 600 0.51 15.39 -6.55
CA SER A 600 0.85 16.82 -6.52
C SER A 600 0.79 17.51 -7.89
N GLY A 601 0.81 16.74 -8.98
CA GLY A 601 0.94 17.25 -10.35
C GLY A 601 2.31 17.87 -10.66
N GLN A 602 3.31 17.67 -9.79
CA GLN A 602 4.65 18.26 -9.85
C GLN A 602 5.71 17.16 -9.82
N SER A 603 6.93 17.43 -10.30
CA SER A 603 8.07 16.54 -10.01
C SER A 603 8.39 16.59 -8.52
N LEU A 604 8.95 15.49 -7.98
CA LEU A 604 9.20 15.35 -6.55
C LEU A 604 10.03 16.52 -5.97
N ASP A 605 11.05 16.99 -6.71
CA ASP A 605 11.91 18.10 -6.29
C ASP A 605 11.15 19.43 -6.22
N ASN A 606 10.42 19.79 -7.28
CA ASN A 606 9.59 21.00 -7.32
C ASN A 606 8.53 21.00 -6.20
N TYR A 607 7.93 19.84 -5.92
CA TYR A 607 6.97 19.72 -4.82
C TYR A 607 7.60 19.98 -3.46
N VAL A 608 8.72 19.31 -3.11
CA VAL A 608 9.31 19.49 -1.77
C VAL A 608 10.00 20.84 -1.62
N GLU A 609 10.68 21.34 -2.66
CA GLU A 609 11.34 22.64 -2.64
C GLU A 609 10.32 23.78 -2.53
N GLY A 610 9.25 23.77 -3.32
CA GLY A 610 8.22 24.83 -3.30
C GLY A 610 7.19 24.71 -2.16
N GLN A 611 6.80 23.50 -1.76
CA GLN A 611 5.70 23.29 -0.79
C GLN A 611 6.16 22.96 0.63
N ILE A 612 7.46 22.70 0.86
CA ILE A 612 8.00 22.37 2.19
C ILE A 612 9.22 23.23 2.54
N TYR A 613 10.23 23.30 1.67
CA TYR A 613 11.51 23.97 2.01
C TYR A 613 11.42 25.50 1.92
N GLN A 614 10.94 26.04 0.79
CA GLN A 614 10.78 27.48 0.60
C GLN A 614 9.88 28.14 1.68
N PRO A 615 8.72 27.58 2.07
CA PRO A 615 7.88 28.18 3.12
C PRO A 615 8.53 28.15 4.52
N LEU A 616 9.55 27.30 4.73
CA LEU A 616 10.36 27.25 5.96
C LEU A 616 11.62 28.13 5.87
N GLY A 617 11.85 28.82 4.75
CA GLY A 617 13.03 29.64 4.50
C GLY A 617 14.31 28.84 4.21
N LEU A 618 14.17 27.57 3.83
CA LEU A 618 15.30 26.68 3.54
C LEU A 618 15.71 26.81 2.07
N SER A 619 17.00 27.03 1.85
CA SER A 619 17.58 27.29 0.52
C SER A 619 18.78 26.41 0.20
N HIS A 620 19.23 25.58 1.15
CA HIS A 620 20.34 24.66 0.96
C HIS A 620 19.90 23.18 1.06
N THR A 621 18.61 22.91 1.26
CA THR A 621 17.98 21.59 1.04
C THR A 621 17.34 21.54 -0.35
N LEU A 622 17.89 20.75 -1.28
CA LEU A 622 17.46 20.71 -2.68
C LEU A 622 17.96 19.47 -3.44
N TYR A 623 17.35 19.14 -4.57
CA TYR A 623 17.89 18.18 -5.55
C TYR A 623 18.80 18.86 -6.59
N ASN A 624 19.74 18.12 -7.18
CA ASN A 624 20.62 18.54 -8.27
C ASN A 624 21.29 19.93 -8.07
N PRO A 625 22.02 20.17 -6.96
CA PRO A 625 22.49 21.51 -6.58
C PRO A 625 23.38 22.21 -7.62
N LEU A 626 24.19 21.47 -8.39
CA LEU A 626 25.00 22.03 -9.48
C LEU A 626 24.16 22.60 -10.65
N GLN A 627 22.91 22.17 -10.81
CA GLN A 627 21.97 22.73 -11.79
C GLN A 627 21.22 23.95 -11.22
N LYS A 628 21.18 24.09 -9.88
CA LYS A 628 20.45 25.14 -9.15
C LYS A 628 21.40 26.18 -8.51
N GLY A 629 22.53 26.44 -9.16
CA GLY A 629 23.43 27.57 -8.86
C GLY A 629 24.56 27.30 -7.85
N PHE A 630 24.62 26.13 -7.21
CA PHE A 630 25.75 25.79 -6.34
C PHE A 630 26.97 25.32 -7.14
N THR A 631 28.16 25.54 -6.58
CA THR A 631 29.44 25.11 -7.18
C THR A 631 30.08 23.99 -6.35
N LYS A 632 30.98 23.20 -6.96
CA LYS A 632 31.63 22.06 -6.28
C LYS A 632 32.33 22.45 -4.97
N ASN A 633 32.84 23.68 -4.83
CA ASN A 633 33.56 24.10 -3.61
C ASN A 633 32.65 24.39 -2.39
N GLN A 634 31.32 24.40 -2.57
CA GLN A 634 30.31 24.49 -1.51
C GLN A 634 29.79 23.11 -1.06
N ILE A 635 30.21 22.03 -1.74
CA ILE A 635 29.64 20.70 -1.61
C ILE A 635 30.74 19.71 -1.23
N ALA A 636 30.46 18.79 -0.31
CA ALA A 636 31.37 17.72 0.04
C ALA A 636 31.51 16.73 -1.13
N ALA A 637 32.73 16.24 -1.35
CA ALA A 637 32.96 15.09 -2.21
C ALA A 637 32.43 13.80 -1.54
N THR A 638 32.11 12.77 -2.34
CA THR A 638 31.40 11.57 -1.87
C THR A 638 32.16 10.27 -2.15
N GLU A 639 32.76 10.07 -3.32
CA GLU A 639 33.56 8.88 -3.66
C GLU A 639 34.71 9.29 -4.59
N LEU A 640 35.85 8.58 -4.51
CA LEU A 640 37.06 8.98 -5.22
C LEU A 640 36.95 8.78 -6.74
N GLN A 641 36.30 7.70 -7.17
CA GLN A 641 36.20 7.29 -8.57
C GLN A 641 34.74 7.07 -8.96
N GLY A 642 33.92 8.11 -8.82
CA GLY A 642 32.51 8.11 -9.18
C GLY A 642 31.70 7.00 -8.51
N ASN A 643 31.46 5.92 -9.26
CA ASN A 643 30.74 4.75 -8.79
C ASN A 643 31.53 3.44 -8.92
N THR A 644 32.81 3.48 -9.31
CA THR A 644 33.59 2.28 -9.60
C THR A 644 34.01 1.49 -8.35
N ARG A 645 33.81 2.02 -7.13
CA ARG A 645 34.32 1.42 -5.88
C ARG A 645 35.83 1.13 -5.95
N GLY A 646 36.57 2.03 -6.62
CA GLY A 646 38.01 1.90 -6.85
C GLY A 646 38.34 0.84 -7.90
N GLY A 647 37.67 0.89 -9.05
CA GLY A 647 37.90 0.01 -10.21
C GLY A 647 37.19 -1.36 -10.19
N ARG A 648 36.47 -1.69 -9.10
CA ARG A 648 35.81 -2.99 -8.89
C ARG A 648 34.42 -3.10 -9.56
N ILE A 649 33.83 -1.95 -9.89
CA ILE A 649 32.56 -1.82 -10.58
C ILE A 649 32.81 -1.07 -11.89
N ASP A 650 32.40 -1.68 -13.00
CA ASP A 650 32.38 -1.08 -14.33
C ASP A 650 31.03 -1.32 -15.01
N PHE A 651 30.65 -0.41 -15.90
CA PHE A 651 29.49 -0.46 -16.80
C PHE A 651 29.53 0.72 -17.80
N ASP A 652 28.81 0.59 -18.93
CA ASP A 652 28.62 1.67 -19.92
C ASP A 652 28.34 3.02 -19.23
N ASN A 653 29.24 3.99 -19.39
CA ASN A 653 29.19 5.35 -18.81
C ASN A 653 29.28 5.48 -17.27
N VAL A 654 29.90 4.51 -16.57
CA VAL A 654 30.29 4.65 -15.16
C VAL A 654 31.12 5.94 -14.92
N ARG A 655 30.78 6.70 -13.88
CA ARG A 655 31.54 7.88 -13.45
C ARG A 655 32.87 7.42 -12.83
N THR A 656 33.97 8.08 -13.21
CA THR A 656 35.34 7.77 -12.74
C THR A 656 36.05 8.94 -12.05
N ASP A 657 35.51 10.16 -12.12
CA ASP A 657 35.99 11.35 -11.40
C ASP A 657 35.64 11.34 -9.91
N VAL A 658 36.33 12.17 -9.10
CA VAL A 658 35.91 12.44 -7.71
C VAL A 658 34.50 13.03 -7.70
N LEU A 659 33.57 12.32 -7.07
CA LEU A 659 32.15 12.61 -7.17
C LEU A 659 31.73 13.71 -6.19
N GLN A 660 31.31 14.86 -6.72
CA GLN A 660 31.06 16.07 -5.95
C GLN A 660 29.94 16.89 -6.62
N GLY A 661 28.83 17.12 -5.90
CA GLY A 661 27.67 17.90 -6.36
C GLY A 661 26.67 17.18 -7.27
N GLN A 662 26.86 15.89 -7.54
CA GLN A 662 25.87 15.01 -8.16
C GLN A 662 25.53 13.88 -7.19
N VAL A 663 24.30 13.37 -7.22
CA VAL A 663 23.90 12.24 -6.36
C VAL A 663 24.79 11.02 -6.60
N HIS A 664 25.19 10.39 -5.50
CA HIS A 664 26.00 9.20 -5.46
C HIS A 664 25.26 7.98 -6.02
N ASP A 665 24.05 7.72 -5.52
CA ASP A 665 23.23 6.58 -5.94
C ASP A 665 23.02 6.52 -7.46
N GLU A 666 23.41 5.39 -8.03
CA GLU A 666 23.45 5.14 -9.47
C GLU A 666 22.05 5.16 -10.10
N LYS A 667 21.04 4.67 -9.37
CA LYS A 667 19.65 4.56 -9.84
C LYS A 667 19.00 5.94 -9.88
N ALA A 668 19.26 6.77 -8.88
CA ALA A 668 18.85 8.16 -8.86
C ALA A 668 19.51 8.93 -10.01
N PHE A 669 20.84 8.83 -10.16
CA PHE A 669 21.59 9.57 -11.19
C PHE A 669 21.18 9.15 -12.62
N TYR A 670 21.49 7.91 -13.01
CA TYR A 670 21.38 7.44 -14.39
C TYR A 670 19.93 7.12 -14.79
N ALA A 671 19.16 6.49 -13.90
CA ALA A 671 17.86 5.96 -14.28
C ALA A 671 16.69 6.92 -14.02
N LEU A 672 16.88 7.98 -13.21
CA LEU A 672 15.82 8.95 -12.86
C LEU A 672 16.18 10.44 -13.08
N GLY A 673 17.44 10.79 -13.35
CA GLY A 673 17.86 12.18 -13.61
C GLY A 673 18.25 12.99 -12.37
N GLY A 674 18.64 12.30 -11.30
CA GLY A 674 19.05 12.86 -10.01
C GLY A 674 17.92 13.08 -9.01
N VAL A 675 16.67 13.19 -9.48
CA VAL A 675 15.47 13.34 -8.64
C VAL A 675 14.82 11.97 -8.42
N ALA A 676 14.94 11.43 -7.21
CA ALA A 676 14.32 10.16 -6.84
C ALA A 676 13.79 10.15 -5.40
N GLY A 677 12.82 9.28 -5.13
CA GLY A 677 12.22 9.17 -3.80
C GLY A 677 13.10 8.44 -2.76
N HIS A 678 14.14 7.70 -3.20
CA HIS A 678 15.01 6.90 -2.35
C HIS A 678 16.38 7.54 -2.04
N ALA A 679 16.82 8.50 -2.86
CA ALA A 679 18.10 9.20 -2.81
C ALA A 679 18.07 10.48 -3.69
N GLY A 680 19.04 11.38 -3.54
CA GLY A 680 19.25 12.53 -4.44
C GLY A 680 19.10 13.92 -3.80
N LEU A 681 18.60 14.00 -2.57
CA LEU A 681 18.52 15.24 -1.84
C LEU A 681 19.90 15.64 -1.29
N PHE A 682 20.27 16.90 -1.48
CA PHE A 682 21.41 17.53 -0.83
C PHE A 682 20.92 18.41 0.32
N SER A 683 21.69 18.51 1.40
CA SER A 683 21.38 19.43 2.51
C SER A 683 22.61 19.83 3.33
N THR A 684 22.50 20.95 4.04
CA THR A 684 23.40 21.34 5.14
C THR A 684 22.91 20.78 6.48
N GLY A 685 23.78 20.84 7.51
CA GLY A 685 23.39 20.52 8.88
C GLY A 685 22.42 21.55 9.50
N GLN A 686 22.44 22.80 9.01
CA GLN A 686 21.54 23.86 9.50
C GLN A 686 20.10 23.68 9.00
N ASP A 687 19.90 23.45 7.70
CA ASP A 687 18.55 23.29 7.13
C ASP A 687 17.90 21.99 7.65
N LEU A 688 18.66 20.90 7.80
CA LEU A 688 18.19 19.69 8.49
C LEU A 688 17.86 19.92 9.96
N SER A 689 18.50 20.87 10.65
CA SER A 689 18.14 21.22 12.03
C SER A 689 16.77 21.88 12.12
N VAL A 690 16.36 22.65 11.10
CA VAL A 690 15.00 23.20 11.00
C VAL A 690 13.98 22.11 10.71
N LEU A 691 14.28 21.17 9.81
CA LEU A 691 13.39 20.02 9.54
C LEU A 691 13.30 19.06 10.74
N ALA A 692 14.37 18.91 11.53
CA ALA A 692 14.31 18.19 12.80
C ALA A 692 13.49 18.94 13.86
N GLN A 693 13.57 20.28 13.91
CA GLN A 693 12.71 21.08 14.79
C GLN A 693 11.23 21.04 14.38
N LEU A 694 10.92 21.03 13.09
CA LEU A 694 9.56 20.81 12.54
C LEU A 694 8.96 19.49 13.05
N LEU A 695 9.77 18.43 13.07
CA LEU A 695 9.41 17.11 13.59
C LEU A 695 9.22 17.14 15.12
N LEU A 696 10.16 17.70 15.89
CA LEU A 696 10.01 17.90 17.35
C LEU A 696 8.79 18.77 17.71
N ASN A 697 8.40 19.72 16.85
CA ASN A 697 7.22 20.56 17.00
C ASN A 697 5.89 19.86 16.64
N ARG A 698 5.93 18.60 16.19
CA ARG A 698 4.78 17.82 15.72
C ARG A 698 4.09 18.42 14.49
N GLY A 699 4.90 18.92 13.55
CA GLY A 699 4.47 19.21 12.16
C GLY A 699 4.34 20.68 11.77
N GLY A 700 4.80 21.63 12.58
CA GLY A 700 4.84 23.05 12.20
C GLY A 700 6.04 23.82 12.75
N TYR A 701 6.30 25.01 12.19
CA TYR A 701 7.46 25.85 12.48
C TYR A 701 7.11 27.31 12.18
N GLY A 702 7.27 28.20 13.17
CA GLY A 702 6.77 29.58 13.06
C GLY A 702 5.26 29.62 12.79
N ASP A 703 4.84 30.33 11.75
CA ASP A 703 3.44 30.45 11.32
C ASP A 703 3.02 29.38 10.27
N LYS A 704 3.86 28.37 10.01
CA LYS A 704 3.55 27.30 9.02
C LYS A 704 3.28 25.96 9.69
N GLN A 705 2.23 25.28 9.27
CA GLN A 705 2.06 23.84 9.48
C GLN A 705 2.30 23.10 8.16
N MET A 706 3.12 22.04 8.21
CA MET A 706 3.39 21.14 7.07
C MET A 706 2.61 19.85 7.16
N PHE A 707 2.34 19.35 8.37
CA PHE A 707 1.51 18.17 8.61
C PHE A 707 0.85 18.24 9.99
N THR A 708 -0.19 17.44 10.21
CA THR A 708 -0.87 17.36 11.50
C THR A 708 -0.08 16.51 12.51
N PRO A 709 -0.18 16.80 13.82
CA PRO A 709 0.39 15.92 14.85
C PRO A 709 -0.09 14.47 14.71
N GLN A 710 -1.36 14.26 14.35
CA GLN A 710 -1.95 12.93 14.16
C GLN A 710 -1.26 12.13 13.06
N VAL A 711 -0.95 12.77 11.92
CA VAL A 711 -0.20 12.13 10.84
C VAL A 711 1.26 11.87 11.25
N LEU A 712 1.89 12.75 12.03
CA LEU A 712 3.22 12.43 12.56
C LEU A 712 3.19 11.20 13.46
N GLU A 713 2.25 11.12 14.43
CA GLU A 713 2.14 9.93 15.31
C GLU A 713 1.89 8.65 14.51
N GLN A 714 1.08 8.71 13.45
CA GLN A 714 0.88 7.57 12.55
C GLN A 714 2.17 7.13 11.85
N PHE A 715 3.04 8.08 11.46
CA PHE A 715 4.29 7.78 10.76
C PHE A 715 5.43 7.37 11.68
N ILE A 716 5.48 7.83 12.94
CA ILE A 716 6.50 7.43 13.94
C ILE A 716 6.03 6.31 14.89
N GLY A 717 4.75 5.92 14.81
CA GLY A 717 4.17 4.81 15.57
C GLY A 717 4.82 3.45 15.24
N PRO A 718 4.90 2.53 16.20
CA PRO A 718 5.59 1.25 16.01
C PRO A 718 4.77 0.35 15.09
N GLN A 719 5.43 -0.38 14.20
CA GLN A 719 4.74 -1.44 13.46
C GLN A 719 4.61 -2.69 14.35
N ALA A 720 3.41 -3.29 14.37
CA ALA A 720 3.13 -4.47 15.21
C ALA A 720 3.96 -5.71 14.84
N SER A 721 4.57 -5.73 13.65
CA SER A 721 5.48 -6.77 13.16
C SER A 721 6.94 -6.56 13.54
N ASP A 722 7.37 -5.31 13.75
CA ASP A 722 8.74 -4.93 14.15
C ASP A 722 8.74 -3.47 14.63
N GLU A 723 8.90 -3.28 15.94
CA GLU A 723 8.89 -1.94 16.58
C GLU A 723 10.09 -1.05 16.22
N SER A 724 11.12 -1.58 15.55
CA SER A 724 12.24 -0.79 15.01
C SER A 724 11.88 -0.03 13.71
N TYR A 725 10.65 -0.20 13.22
CA TYR A 725 10.06 0.53 12.09
C TYR A 725 8.88 1.41 12.55
N GLY A 726 8.80 2.59 11.94
CA GLY A 726 7.53 3.30 11.70
C GLY A 726 7.17 3.25 10.21
N LEU A 727 6.34 4.18 9.75
CA LEU A 727 6.13 4.39 8.32
C LEU A 727 7.33 5.19 7.77
N GLY A 728 8.26 4.47 7.15
CA GLY A 728 9.52 5.00 6.63
C GLY A 728 10.64 5.14 7.66
N TRP A 729 10.31 5.57 8.87
CA TRP A 729 11.29 5.85 9.90
C TRP A 729 11.89 4.58 10.52
N ARG A 730 13.19 4.62 10.83
CA ARG A 730 13.77 3.71 11.83
C ARG A 730 13.51 4.22 13.23
N ARG A 731 13.36 3.32 14.18
CA ARG A 731 13.15 3.60 15.61
C ARG A 731 14.19 2.92 16.49
N ALA A 732 14.46 3.49 17.65
CA ALA A 732 15.35 2.89 18.65
C ALA A 732 14.86 1.52 19.14
N GLY A 733 13.53 1.30 19.26
CA GLY A 733 12.89 0.00 19.52
C GLY A 733 13.48 -0.73 20.74
N HIS A 734 13.24 -0.20 21.95
CA HIS A 734 13.86 -0.66 23.21
C HIS A 734 15.39 -0.89 23.17
N GLY A 735 16.09 -0.24 22.24
CA GLY A 735 17.53 -0.37 22.03
C GLY A 735 17.95 -1.45 21.00
N ALA A 736 17.05 -1.96 20.18
CA ALA A 736 17.35 -2.87 19.06
C ALA A 736 18.34 -2.24 18.05
N LEU A 737 18.25 -0.93 17.81
CA LEU A 737 19.11 -0.22 16.86
C LEU A 737 20.19 0.66 17.54
N LYS A 738 20.80 0.16 18.63
CA LYS A 738 21.91 0.82 19.37
C LYS A 738 23.08 1.33 18.50
N TRP A 739 23.38 0.65 17.39
CA TRP A 739 24.42 1.08 16.45
C TRP A 739 24.08 2.38 15.70
N HIS A 740 22.78 2.71 15.57
CA HIS A 740 22.28 3.97 15.02
C HIS A 740 22.01 4.96 16.17
N PHE A 741 21.20 4.59 17.15
CA PHE A 741 20.66 5.52 18.16
C PHE A 741 21.51 5.69 19.43
N GLY A 742 22.58 4.90 19.61
CA GLY A 742 23.27 4.78 20.90
C GLY A 742 22.45 3.99 21.93
N PRO A 743 22.96 3.78 23.15
CA PRO A 743 22.28 3.05 24.22
C PRO A 743 21.37 3.91 25.10
N TYR A 744 21.38 5.24 24.91
CA TYR A 744 20.70 6.21 25.78
C TYR A 744 19.45 6.87 25.17
N ALA A 745 19.16 6.58 23.89
CA ALA A 745 17.95 7.06 23.23
C ALA A 745 16.68 6.44 23.83
N SER A 746 15.60 7.21 23.87
CA SER A 746 14.29 6.69 24.30
C SER A 746 13.73 5.71 23.28
N GLU A 747 12.79 4.86 23.70
CA GLU A 747 12.01 3.99 22.80
C GLU A 747 11.33 4.79 21.64
N GLN A 748 11.03 6.08 21.87
CA GLN A 748 10.36 6.98 20.95
C GLN A 748 11.32 7.71 20.00
N ALA A 749 12.63 7.51 20.15
CA ALA A 749 13.60 8.05 19.21
C ALA A 749 13.45 7.41 17.82
N TYR A 750 13.49 8.24 16.78
CA TYR A 750 13.39 7.84 15.38
C TYR A 750 14.36 8.61 14.48
N GLY A 751 14.60 8.13 13.27
CA GLY A 751 15.56 8.75 12.35
C GLY A 751 15.91 7.87 11.15
N HIS A 752 16.97 8.22 10.43
CA HIS A 752 17.49 7.39 9.33
C HIS A 752 19.00 7.59 9.12
N THR A 753 19.63 6.66 8.39
CA THR A 753 21.03 6.75 7.96
C THR A 753 21.14 6.89 6.44
N GLY A 754 22.26 7.43 5.94
CA GLY A 754 22.57 7.55 4.53
C GLY A 754 23.89 6.85 4.19
N TRP A 755 23.94 6.18 3.04
CA TRP A 755 25.08 5.37 2.61
C TRP A 755 26.39 6.15 2.53
N THR A 756 26.32 7.43 2.16
CA THR A 756 27.43 8.41 2.07
C THR A 756 28.16 8.67 3.40
N GLY A 757 27.53 8.36 4.54
CA GLY A 757 28.07 8.62 5.88
C GLY A 757 27.20 9.50 6.77
N THR A 758 25.93 9.69 6.44
CA THR A 758 25.03 10.61 7.17
C THR A 758 24.13 9.86 8.15
N VAL A 759 23.75 10.51 9.25
CA VAL A 759 22.81 9.97 10.24
C VAL A 759 21.96 11.07 10.85
N THR A 760 20.69 10.77 11.09
CA THR A 760 19.75 11.59 11.85
C THR A 760 19.13 10.81 13.00
N VAL A 761 18.93 11.49 14.12
CA VAL A 761 18.17 11.02 15.28
C VAL A 761 17.30 12.17 15.77
N ILE A 762 16.03 11.88 16.04
CA ILE A 762 15.05 12.78 16.65
C ILE A 762 14.47 12.03 17.85
N ASP A 763 14.59 12.58 19.05
CA ASP A 763 14.06 12.00 20.29
C ASP A 763 13.09 12.99 20.95
N PRO A 764 11.76 12.76 20.82
CA PRO A 764 10.74 13.61 21.42
C PRO A 764 10.76 13.64 22.95
N VAL A 765 11.23 12.58 23.61
CA VAL A 765 11.22 12.46 25.09
C VAL A 765 12.24 13.40 25.71
N TYR A 766 13.41 13.54 25.09
CA TYR A 766 14.45 14.47 25.53
C TYR A 766 14.38 15.85 24.85
N ASP A 767 13.43 16.08 23.94
CA ASP A 767 13.40 17.23 23.01
C ASP A 767 14.77 17.47 22.35
N LEU A 768 15.32 16.40 21.80
CA LEU A 768 16.67 16.31 21.26
C LEU A 768 16.60 15.93 19.78
N ALA A 769 17.44 16.54 18.95
CA ALA A 769 17.76 15.99 17.64
C ALA A 769 19.26 16.12 17.33
N ILE A 770 19.76 15.18 16.54
CA ILE A 770 21.16 15.04 16.16
C ILE A 770 21.22 14.86 14.65
N VAL A 771 22.04 15.67 13.99
CA VAL A 771 22.33 15.55 12.56
C VAL A 771 23.84 15.51 12.41
N LEU A 772 24.37 14.36 12.01
CA LEU A 772 25.78 14.19 11.67
C LEU A 772 25.88 13.89 10.17
N LEU A 773 26.46 14.83 9.44
CA LEU A 773 26.77 14.70 8.02
C LEU A 773 28.26 14.46 7.88
N THR A 774 28.66 13.44 7.12
CA THR A 774 30.07 13.15 6.86
C THR A 774 30.25 12.80 5.39
N ASN A 775 31.46 12.99 4.88
CA ASN A 775 31.90 12.45 3.60
C ASN A 775 32.71 11.16 3.81
N THR A 776 32.26 10.27 4.71
CA THR A 776 32.91 9.01 5.09
C THR A 776 33.33 8.12 3.91
N ARG A 777 32.69 8.27 2.74
CA ARG A 777 32.99 7.54 1.50
C ARG A 777 34.06 8.20 0.62
N HIS A 778 34.43 9.45 0.91
CA HIS A 778 35.54 10.16 0.27
C HIS A 778 36.87 9.72 0.89
N SER A 779 37.16 8.42 0.78
CA SER A 779 38.36 7.76 1.30
C SER A 779 38.83 6.66 0.33
N PRO A 780 40.09 6.20 0.43
CA PRO A 780 40.50 4.95 -0.19
C PRO A 780 39.60 3.75 0.17
N ILE A 781 39.69 2.71 -0.64
CA ILE A 781 38.96 1.45 -0.49
C ILE A 781 39.99 0.32 -0.38
N GLU A 782 39.92 -0.43 0.71
CA GLU A 782 40.82 -1.53 1.02
C GLU A 782 40.11 -2.88 0.85
N GLY A 783 40.89 -3.95 0.64
CA GLY A 783 40.40 -5.31 0.50
C GLY A 783 40.31 -5.81 -0.95
N SER A 784 39.87 -7.06 -1.08
CA SER A 784 39.73 -7.81 -2.34
C SER A 784 38.58 -7.32 -3.21
N GLU A 785 38.52 -7.78 -4.47
CA GLU A 785 37.41 -7.52 -5.40
C GLU A 785 36.01 -7.85 -4.81
N LYS A 786 35.90 -8.97 -4.10
CA LYS A 786 34.60 -9.45 -3.56
C LYS A 786 34.31 -9.00 -2.12
N HIS A 787 35.35 -8.63 -1.38
CA HIS A 787 35.26 -8.18 0.01
C HIS A 787 36.17 -6.97 0.18
N TYR A 788 35.57 -5.78 0.09
CA TYR A 788 36.23 -4.49 0.23
C TYR A 788 35.45 -3.57 1.17
N GLU A 789 36.14 -2.60 1.77
CA GLU A 789 35.54 -1.58 2.61
C GLU A 789 36.17 -0.20 2.37
N PHE A 790 35.39 0.84 2.59
CA PHE A 790 35.88 2.22 2.58
C PHE A 790 36.61 2.47 3.90
N VAL A 791 37.84 2.97 3.84
CA VAL A 791 38.65 3.27 5.04
C VAL A 791 37.91 4.21 5.99
N GLY A 792 37.17 5.19 5.45
CA GLY A 792 36.31 6.10 6.23
C GLY A 792 35.10 5.46 6.92
N LYS A 793 34.81 4.16 6.75
CA LYS A 793 33.82 3.39 7.54
C LYS A 793 34.43 2.62 8.72
N LYS A 794 35.76 2.48 8.81
CA LYS A 794 36.42 1.79 9.93
C LYS A 794 36.41 2.61 11.22
N PHE A 795 36.33 3.93 11.09
CA PHE A 795 36.25 4.93 12.15
C PHE A 795 34.86 4.96 12.82
N GLU A 796 34.83 5.30 14.11
CA GLU A 796 33.62 5.40 14.94
C GLU A 796 32.70 6.55 14.51
N THR A 797 33.26 7.68 14.07
CA THR A 797 32.48 8.75 13.42
C THR A 797 31.75 8.25 12.19
N GLY A 798 32.35 7.31 11.45
CA GLY A 798 31.73 6.62 10.32
C GLY A 798 30.72 5.53 10.70
N LYS A 799 30.65 5.11 11.97
CA LYS A 799 29.71 4.09 12.50
C LYS A 799 28.53 4.67 13.28
N TYR A 800 28.53 5.98 13.55
CA TYR A 800 27.43 6.77 14.13
C TYR A 800 27.20 6.55 15.63
N GLY A 801 26.91 5.32 16.07
CA GLY A 801 26.40 5.04 17.42
C GLY A 801 27.30 5.56 18.55
N SER A 802 28.62 5.49 18.39
CA SER A 802 29.61 5.97 19.37
C SER A 802 29.60 7.50 19.52
N ILE A 803 29.50 8.25 18.41
CA ILE A 803 29.33 9.71 18.44
C ILE A 803 28.00 10.10 19.10
N ILE A 804 26.93 9.38 18.75
CA ILE A 804 25.59 9.65 19.27
C ILE A 804 25.52 9.35 20.78
N SER A 805 26.20 8.31 21.26
CA SER A 805 26.34 7.99 22.70
C SER A 805 26.99 9.14 23.47
N LEU A 806 28.13 9.64 22.99
CA LEU A 806 28.84 10.78 23.59
C LEU A 806 28.02 12.09 23.54
N ILE A 807 27.13 12.26 22.56
CA ILE A 807 26.20 13.39 22.51
C ILE A 807 25.09 13.24 23.56
N TYR A 808 24.54 12.04 23.75
CA TYR A 808 23.58 11.77 24.84
C TYR A 808 24.21 12.01 26.21
N GLU A 809 25.41 11.49 26.47
CA GLU A 809 26.15 11.76 27.71
C GLU A 809 26.38 13.26 27.92
N ALA A 810 26.77 13.98 26.86
CA ALA A 810 26.91 15.43 26.89
C ALA A 810 25.60 16.18 27.14
N ILE A 811 24.41 15.60 26.90
CA ILE A 811 23.11 16.23 27.17
C ILE A 811 22.56 15.83 28.54
N LEU A 812 22.67 14.56 28.91
CA LEU A 812 22.08 13.97 30.13
C LEU A 812 22.92 14.27 31.37
N ASN A 813 24.26 14.24 31.29
CA ASN A 813 25.18 14.52 32.41
C ASN A 813 25.29 16.03 32.76
N LYS A 814 24.25 16.81 32.45
CA LYS A 814 24.13 18.26 32.73
C LYS A 814 22.89 18.63 33.56
N GLN A 815 22.13 17.64 34.03
CA GLN A 815 21.02 17.82 34.96
C GLN A 815 21.54 17.99 36.40
#